data_AF-A0A7J9G4I6-F1
#
_entry.id   AF-A0A7J9G4I6-F1
#
_cell.length_a   1.000
_cell.length_b   1.000
_cell.length_c   1.000
_cell.angle_alpha   90.00
_cell.angle_beta   90.00
_cell.angle_gamma   90.00
#
_symmetry.space_group_name_H-M   'P 1'
#
loop_
_entity.id
_entity.type
_entity.pdbx_description
1 polymer ?
#
loop_
_entity_poly.entity_id
_entity_poly.type
_entity_poly.pdbx_seq_one_letter_code
_entity_poly.pdbx_strand_id
1 'polypeptide(L)'
;MASNQKLRDLEWLLQAFETESLNLHNISFYLSQPVSGCYQETENSMAINISSDCLEYFSLILIVLGPAKTSLLSLRNLEFHCVEWELEQVQNLGELLDSNLNIKQLVFMRNRFSEDCLSEFSDILKRNGAIKEVMFCESHIGTVGAIFLASALKVNESLEELQIWEDSIGSRGAEELSKMIEANSMLKLLTIFDSSSITATPLISAVLARNRGMEVHVWSGESGDKSSKVVEFTPQNTTLRIYKIDVSGACRVACALGMNLTVSSFDMTGVRLKSRWAKEFRWVLEQNRSLKEVTLSKTCLKDKGIVYVAAGLFKNRHLERLHLDGNWFSGVGLEHLLCPLSRFSALQCQANITLRSVTFGGSRTKIGRSGFAAILHMLSTNETLTRLAIVDDQSMRPDDFFRIFKSLEKNASLRCLSLQGCKGVRGERLLQAIMETLQINPWIEDIDLARTPLHNTGKADAVYHRLGQNGKPEPEPENDLLKDMPLTEPKCCRVFFCGQEYAGKATLCNSISQNFSSPKLPYIEQVRTLVNPVEQAVRTVGMKIKTFKDEDTKISIWNLAGQHEFYSLHDLMFPGHGSASFFLIISSLFRKPSNREPKTPMEIEEDLQYWLRFIVSNSKRAVQQCMLPNVAVVLTHYDKVNQTSQNLEATVNSIQKLRDKFNGYVDFYPTVFTVDARSSASVSKLTHHIRKTSKTVLQRVPRVYQLCNDLIQILSDWRSENYNKPAMKWKEFAELCQVKVPPLRIRSRRDNKEKIETRRRAVATCLHHIGEVIYFDELRFLILDCEWFCGEVLSQLIKLEVRRQSSAENGFISRKELEKILRASLQSQIPGMGSKVFENLEANDLIKMMMKLELCYEQDPSDPNSLLLIPSILEEGRGKPQKWQLGGADCLYAGRHLQCDDSSHMFLTPGFFPRLQARFFPLSFTYRFMLLFRT
;
A
#
# COMPACT_ATOMS: atom_id res chain seq x y z
N MET A 1 -49.21 -21.52 -60.92
CA MET A 1 -49.90 -21.51 -59.60
C MET A 1 -48.99 -21.01 -58.47
N ALA A 2 -47.68 -21.34 -58.45
CA ALA A 2 -46.77 -20.79 -57.43
C ALA A 2 -46.45 -19.29 -57.58
N SER A 3 -46.66 -18.64 -58.74
CA SER A 3 -46.45 -17.19 -58.93
C SER A 3 -47.58 -16.32 -58.34
N ASN A 4 -48.83 -16.81 -58.36
CA ASN A 4 -50.02 -16.07 -57.93
C ASN A 4 -50.23 -16.03 -56.41
N GLN A 5 -49.60 -16.96 -55.67
CA GLN A 5 -49.65 -16.98 -54.21
C GLN A 5 -48.61 -16.04 -53.58
N LYS A 6 -47.62 -15.62 -54.36
CA LYS A 6 -46.43 -14.86 -53.92
C LYS A 6 -46.53 -13.35 -54.13
N LEU A 7 -47.35 -12.92 -55.11
CA LEU A 7 -47.81 -11.54 -55.25
C LEU A 7 -48.78 -11.16 -54.11
N ARG A 8 -49.61 -12.12 -53.68
CA ARG A 8 -50.50 -11.97 -52.52
C ARG A 8 -49.75 -11.72 -51.22
N ASP A 9 -48.53 -12.23 -51.07
CA ASP A 9 -47.73 -12.00 -49.86
C ASP A 9 -47.24 -10.54 -49.77
N LEU A 10 -46.84 -9.94 -50.91
CA LEU A 10 -46.46 -8.52 -50.97
C LEU A 10 -47.68 -7.58 -50.90
N GLU A 11 -48.80 -7.96 -51.50
CA GLU A 11 -50.08 -7.23 -51.37
C GLU A 11 -50.63 -7.30 -49.94
N TRP A 12 -50.53 -8.47 -49.28
CA TRP A 12 -50.84 -8.63 -47.86
C TRP A 12 -49.91 -7.79 -47.00
N LEU A 13 -48.61 -7.74 -47.30
CA LEU A 13 -47.64 -6.90 -46.58
C LEU A 13 -48.02 -5.41 -46.67
N LEU A 14 -48.34 -4.92 -47.86
CA LEU A 14 -48.82 -3.55 -48.07
C LEU A 14 -50.09 -3.27 -47.25
N GLN A 15 -51.05 -4.19 -47.29
CA GLN A 15 -52.29 -4.07 -46.50
C GLN A 15 -52.02 -4.17 -44.98
N ALA A 16 -51.05 -4.96 -44.55
CA ALA A 16 -50.66 -5.12 -43.15
C ALA A 16 -49.97 -3.87 -42.59
N PHE A 17 -49.17 -3.18 -43.42
CA PHE A 17 -48.60 -1.86 -43.09
C PHE A 17 -49.67 -0.76 -43.04
N GLU A 18 -50.63 -0.76 -43.98
CA GLU A 18 -51.76 0.19 -43.98
C GLU A 18 -52.72 -0.02 -42.79
N THR A 19 -52.91 -1.27 -42.34
CA THR A 19 -53.80 -1.62 -41.22
C THR A 19 -53.12 -1.65 -39.84
N GLU A 20 -51.85 -1.24 -39.76
CA GLU A 20 -51.11 -1.05 -38.51
C GLU A 20 -50.96 -2.31 -37.63
N SER A 21 -51.01 -3.51 -38.23
CA SER A 21 -51.09 -4.79 -37.50
C SER A 21 -49.75 -5.41 -37.07
N LEU A 22 -48.62 -4.84 -37.52
CA LEU A 22 -47.28 -5.40 -37.33
C LEU A 22 -46.41 -4.46 -36.48
N ASN A 23 -45.74 -5.02 -35.45
CA ASN A 23 -44.82 -4.31 -34.55
C ASN A 23 -43.37 -4.76 -34.84
N LEU A 24 -42.75 -4.20 -35.87
CA LEU A 24 -41.42 -4.61 -36.34
C LEU A 24 -40.34 -3.64 -35.85
N HIS A 25 -39.18 -4.17 -35.52
CA HIS A 25 -37.99 -3.40 -35.14
C HIS A 25 -36.95 -3.34 -36.27
N ASN A 26 -36.84 -4.42 -37.06
CA ASN A 26 -35.86 -4.53 -38.15
C ASN A 26 -36.55 -5.01 -39.44
N ILE A 27 -36.26 -4.36 -40.57
CA ILE A 27 -36.71 -4.79 -41.89
C ILE A 27 -35.49 -4.90 -42.81
N SER A 28 -35.31 -6.06 -43.42
CA SER A 28 -34.23 -6.33 -44.38
C SER A 28 -34.81 -6.58 -45.77
N PHE A 29 -34.40 -5.77 -46.75
CA PHE A 29 -34.82 -5.87 -48.14
C PHE A 29 -33.75 -6.60 -48.95
N TYR A 30 -34.12 -7.70 -49.60
CA TYR A 30 -33.25 -8.44 -50.51
C TYR A 30 -33.82 -8.34 -51.93
N LEU A 31 -33.18 -7.53 -52.76
CA LEU A 31 -33.56 -7.38 -54.16
C LEU A 31 -32.76 -8.34 -55.05
N SER A 32 -33.34 -8.70 -56.21
CA SER A 32 -32.76 -9.64 -57.19
C SER A 32 -32.73 -11.12 -56.75
N GLN A 33 -33.63 -11.51 -55.85
CA GLN A 33 -33.86 -12.92 -55.49
C GLN A 33 -34.70 -13.64 -56.58
N PRO A 34 -34.54 -14.96 -56.77
CA PRO A 34 -35.31 -15.71 -57.79
C PRO A 34 -36.80 -15.81 -57.47
N VAL A 35 -37.23 -15.41 -56.27
CA VAL A 35 -38.61 -15.52 -55.79
C VAL A 35 -38.95 -14.30 -54.94
N SER A 36 -40.05 -13.62 -55.28
CA SER A 36 -40.67 -12.59 -54.44
C SER A 36 -41.46 -13.19 -53.29
N GLY A 37 -41.36 -12.61 -52.10
CA GLY A 37 -42.11 -13.02 -50.91
C GLY A 37 -41.58 -12.37 -49.64
N CYS A 38 -42.37 -12.38 -48.59
CA CYS A 38 -41.96 -11.87 -47.29
C CYS A 38 -42.06 -12.96 -46.22
N TYR A 39 -41.08 -13.05 -45.33
CA TYR A 39 -41.13 -13.97 -44.21
C TYR A 39 -40.60 -13.32 -42.95
N GLN A 40 -41.20 -13.69 -41.82
CA GLN A 40 -40.82 -13.22 -40.51
C GLN A 40 -39.62 -14.06 -40.02
N GLU A 41 -38.47 -13.42 -39.84
CA GLU A 41 -37.24 -14.09 -39.36
C GLU A 41 -37.29 -14.31 -37.85
N THR A 42 -37.83 -13.34 -37.12
CA THR A 42 -38.07 -13.40 -35.67
C THR A 42 -39.36 -12.65 -35.34
N GLU A 43 -39.84 -12.73 -34.09
CA GLU A 43 -41.05 -12.01 -33.65
C GLU A 43 -41.04 -10.51 -33.98
N ASN A 44 -39.86 -9.88 -34.14
CA ASN A 44 -39.69 -8.45 -34.40
C ASN A 44 -38.87 -8.11 -35.66
N SER A 45 -38.47 -9.10 -36.48
CA SER A 45 -37.69 -8.86 -37.71
C SER A 45 -38.32 -9.53 -38.93
N MET A 46 -38.26 -8.85 -40.07
CA MET A 46 -38.87 -9.31 -41.31
C MET A 46 -37.92 -9.15 -42.49
N ALA A 47 -37.82 -10.20 -43.29
CA ALA A 47 -37.09 -10.18 -44.55
C ALA A 47 -38.07 -10.10 -45.72
N ILE A 48 -37.82 -9.15 -46.63
CA ILE A 48 -38.63 -8.90 -47.82
C ILE A 48 -37.76 -9.19 -49.04
N ASN A 49 -38.09 -10.27 -49.75
CA ASN A 49 -37.44 -10.65 -50.99
C ASN A 49 -38.24 -10.11 -52.17
N ILE A 50 -37.60 -9.35 -53.06
CA ILE A 50 -38.22 -8.77 -54.25
C ILE A 50 -37.45 -9.24 -55.48
N SER A 51 -38.13 -9.91 -56.41
CA SER A 51 -37.57 -10.33 -57.69
C SER A 51 -37.42 -9.16 -58.67
N SER A 52 -36.57 -9.32 -59.68
CA SER A 52 -36.35 -8.33 -60.76
C SER A 52 -37.64 -7.86 -61.44
N ASP A 53 -38.65 -8.73 -61.53
CA ASP A 53 -39.90 -8.44 -62.24
C ASP A 53 -40.94 -7.68 -61.37
N CYS A 54 -40.61 -7.38 -60.10
CA CYS A 54 -41.51 -6.74 -59.13
C CYS A 54 -40.87 -5.51 -58.45
N LEU A 55 -39.92 -4.84 -59.11
CA LEU A 55 -39.19 -3.69 -58.55
C LEU A 55 -40.10 -2.49 -58.23
N GLU A 56 -41.23 -2.31 -58.92
CA GLU A 56 -42.22 -1.26 -58.61
C GLU A 56 -42.75 -1.36 -57.17
N TYR A 57 -42.84 -2.58 -56.63
CA TYR A 57 -43.26 -2.81 -55.24
C TYR A 57 -42.24 -2.29 -54.23
N PHE A 58 -40.96 -2.19 -54.57
CA PHE A 58 -39.96 -1.61 -53.66
C PHE A 58 -40.23 -0.11 -53.40
N SER A 59 -40.47 0.66 -54.47
CA SER A 59 -40.83 2.08 -54.36
C SER A 59 -42.16 2.27 -53.62
N LEU A 60 -43.17 1.44 -53.94
CA LEU A 60 -44.48 1.49 -53.26
C LEU A 60 -44.37 1.16 -51.76
N ILE A 61 -43.56 0.17 -51.38
CA ILE A 61 -43.35 -0.18 -49.97
C ILE A 61 -42.67 0.97 -49.21
N LEU A 62 -41.65 1.62 -49.80
CA LEU A 62 -41.00 2.79 -49.19
C LEU A 62 -41.99 3.95 -48.98
N ILE A 63 -42.88 4.20 -49.95
CA ILE A 63 -43.91 5.23 -49.86
C ILE A 63 -44.94 4.90 -48.77
N VAL A 64 -45.43 3.66 -48.71
CA VAL A 64 -46.44 3.24 -47.72
C VAL A 64 -45.89 3.24 -46.29
N LEU A 65 -44.60 2.98 -46.11
CA LEU A 65 -43.95 3.06 -44.80
C LEU A 65 -43.80 4.52 -44.29
N GLY A 66 -43.87 5.53 -45.17
CA GLY A 66 -43.70 6.94 -44.83
C GLY A 66 -44.82 7.56 -43.97
N PRO A 67 -46.11 7.49 -44.36
CA PRO A 67 -47.20 8.20 -43.68
C PRO A 67 -47.85 7.46 -42.50
N ALA A 68 -47.45 6.23 -42.16
CA ALA A 68 -48.09 5.43 -41.11
C ALA A 68 -47.81 6.00 -39.70
N LYS A 69 -48.85 6.54 -39.04
CA LYS A 69 -48.70 7.37 -37.83
C LYS A 69 -48.62 6.64 -36.50
N THR A 70 -48.91 5.32 -36.38
CA THR A 70 -48.87 4.69 -35.04
C THR A 70 -48.21 3.30 -34.93
N SER A 71 -48.09 2.49 -35.99
CA SER A 71 -47.51 1.12 -35.91
C SER A 71 -46.00 1.01 -36.10
N LEU A 72 -45.34 1.99 -36.74
CA LEU A 72 -43.88 1.96 -37.01
C LEU A 72 -43.03 2.66 -35.94
N LEU A 73 -43.63 3.01 -34.79
CA LEU A 73 -42.91 3.62 -33.67
C LEU A 73 -41.77 2.74 -33.11
N SER A 74 -41.81 1.43 -33.39
CA SER A 74 -40.81 0.44 -32.98
C SER A 74 -39.67 0.27 -33.98
N LEU A 75 -39.83 0.71 -35.23
CA LEU A 75 -38.87 0.44 -36.30
C LEU A 75 -37.58 1.24 -36.07
N ARG A 76 -36.47 0.51 -35.95
CA ARG A 76 -35.15 1.08 -35.63
C ARG A 76 -34.14 0.85 -36.73
N ASN A 77 -34.21 -0.28 -37.44
CA ASN A 77 -33.17 -0.70 -38.36
C ASN A 77 -33.76 -1.03 -39.75
N LEU A 78 -33.12 -0.48 -40.78
CA LEU A 78 -33.41 -0.82 -42.18
C LEU A 78 -32.14 -1.34 -42.85
N GLU A 79 -32.25 -2.51 -43.47
CA GLU A 79 -31.16 -3.14 -44.20
C GLU A 79 -31.55 -3.34 -45.66
N PHE A 80 -30.64 -3.03 -46.58
CA PHE A 80 -30.85 -3.13 -48.02
C PHE A 80 -29.74 -3.96 -48.63
N HIS A 81 -30.11 -5.02 -49.35
CA HIS A 81 -29.21 -5.96 -49.98
C HIS A 81 -29.44 -6.02 -51.49
N CYS A 82 -28.36 -5.84 -52.27
CA CYS A 82 -28.34 -5.99 -53.72
C CYS A 82 -29.34 -5.07 -54.48
N VAL A 83 -29.54 -3.84 -53.99
CA VAL A 83 -30.40 -2.82 -54.63
C VAL A 83 -29.59 -1.92 -55.57
N GLU A 84 -30.10 -1.73 -56.78
CA GLU A 84 -29.67 -0.65 -57.67
C GLU A 84 -30.59 0.56 -57.42
N TRP A 85 -30.05 1.60 -56.78
CA TRP A 85 -30.82 2.75 -56.35
C TRP A 85 -30.99 3.75 -57.47
N GLU A 86 -32.25 4.09 -57.75
CA GLU A 86 -32.64 5.21 -58.60
C GLU A 86 -32.99 6.44 -57.75
N LEU A 87 -32.96 7.63 -58.37
CA LEU A 87 -33.16 8.90 -57.66
C LEU A 87 -34.52 8.95 -56.94
N GLU A 88 -35.58 8.45 -57.59
CA GLU A 88 -36.93 8.40 -57.01
C GLU A 88 -36.97 7.54 -55.73
N GLN A 89 -36.26 6.42 -55.71
CA GLN A 89 -36.22 5.53 -54.54
C GLN A 89 -35.47 6.18 -53.36
N VAL A 90 -34.38 6.90 -53.63
CA VAL A 90 -33.64 7.64 -52.59
C VAL A 90 -34.50 8.79 -52.04
N GLN A 91 -35.27 9.47 -52.88
CA GLN A 91 -36.22 10.51 -52.44
C GLN A 91 -37.32 9.93 -51.55
N ASN A 92 -37.90 8.79 -51.94
CA ASN A 92 -38.90 8.07 -51.13
C ASN A 92 -38.31 7.60 -49.78
N LEU A 93 -37.07 7.11 -49.77
CA LEU A 93 -36.34 6.81 -48.54
C LEU A 93 -36.15 8.07 -47.69
N GLY A 94 -35.85 9.23 -48.30
CA GLY A 94 -35.75 10.50 -47.61
C GLY A 94 -37.04 10.92 -46.92
N GLU A 95 -38.18 10.81 -47.59
CA GLU A 95 -39.50 11.10 -47.01
C GLU A 95 -39.83 10.15 -45.85
N LEU A 96 -39.47 8.87 -45.97
CA LEU A 96 -39.61 7.87 -44.91
C LEU A 96 -38.78 8.23 -43.67
N LEU A 97 -37.53 8.67 -43.86
CA LEU A 97 -36.62 8.99 -42.75
C LEU A 97 -36.96 10.32 -42.07
N ASP A 98 -37.52 11.27 -42.81
CA ASP A 98 -37.98 12.56 -42.26
C ASP A 98 -39.29 12.41 -41.46
N SER A 99 -40.17 11.50 -41.88
CA SER A 99 -41.41 11.18 -41.17
C SER A 99 -41.18 10.31 -39.93
N ASN A 100 -40.20 9.40 -39.97
CA ASN A 100 -39.92 8.43 -38.90
C ASN A 100 -38.61 8.70 -38.14
N LEU A 101 -38.71 9.38 -37.00
CA LEU A 101 -37.56 9.71 -36.14
C LEU A 101 -37.03 8.55 -35.28
N ASN A 102 -37.66 7.37 -35.34
CA ASN A 102 -37.25 6.18 -34.57
C ASN A 102 -36.20 5.32 -35.28
N ILE A 103 -36.07 5.45 -36.61
CA ILE A 103 -35.04 4.74 -37.38
C ILE A 103 -33.66 5.28 -36.98
N LYS A 104 -32.83 4.41 -36.40
CA LYS A 104 -31.51 4.73 -35.88
C LYS A 104 -30.39 4.15 -36.75
N GLN A 105 -30.62 3.06 -37.47
CA GLN A 105 -29.58 2.35 -38.22
C GLN A 105 -30.00 2.13 -39.67
N LEU A 106 -29.11 2.46 -40.61
CA LEU A 106 -29.22 2.14 -42.03
C LEU A 106 -28.05 1.27 -42.47
N VAL A 107 -28.35 0.13 -43.09
CA VAL A 107 -27.34 -0.80 -43.60
C VAL A 107 -27.53 -1.00 -45.09
N PHE A 108 -26.47 -0.78 -45.86
CA PHE A 108 -26.43 -0.99 -47.29
C PHE A 108 -25.37 -2.06 -47.60
N MET A 109 -25.80 -3.24 -48.07
CA MET A 109 -24.92 -4.32 -48.51
C MET A 109 -25.07 -4.57 -50.01
N ARG A 110 -23.97 -4.56 -50.75
CA ARG A 110 -23.94 -4.84 -52.20
C ARG A 110 -24.86 -3.96 -53.04
N ASN A 111 -25.11 -2.72 -52.62
CA ASN A 111 -25.97 -1.80 -53.34
C ASN A 111 -25.19 -1.02 -54.40
N ARG A 112 -25.88 -0.45 -55.38
CA ARG A 112 -25.28 0.45 -56.37
C ARG A 112 -25.98 1.79 -56.31
N PHE A 113 -25.19 2.85 -56.24
CA PHE A 113 -25.68 4.22 -56.26
C PHE A 113 -25.05 5.00 -57.42
N SER A 114 -25.84 5.81 -58.11
CA SER A 114 -25.30 6.85 -58.99
C SER A 114 -24.77 8.04 -58.20
N GLU A 115 -23.99 8.93 -58.83
CA GLU A 115 -23.50 10.15 -58.18
C GLU A 115 -24.65 11.06 -57.72
N ASP A 116 -25.72 11.16 -58.51
CA ASP A 116 -26.92 11.93 -58.17
C ASP A 116 -27.63 11.33 -56.94
N CYS A 117 -27.72 10.00 -56.85
CA CYS A 117 -28.29 9.31 -55.69
C CYS A 117 -27.48 9.55 -54.41
N LEU A 118 -26.15 9.52 -54.49
CA LEU A 118 -25.27 9.80 -53.33
C LEU A 118 -25.32 11.27 -52.91
N SER A 119 -25.52 12.19 -53.86
CA SER A 119 -25.76 13.60 -53.58
C SER A 119 -27.08 13.81 -52.85
N GLU A 120 -28.18 13.22 -53.33
CA GLU A 120 -29.49 13.30 -52.68
C GLU A 120 -29.44 12.66 -51.28
N PHE A 121 -28.80 11.49 -51.14
CA PHE A 121 -28.62 10.84 -49.84
C PHE A 121 -27.79 11.68 -48.87
N SER A 122 -26.77 12.40 -49.37
CA SER A 122 -26.00 13.37 -48.58
C SER A 122 -26.90 14.50 -48.06
N ASP A 123 -27.80 15.03 -48.88
CA ASP A 123 -28.73 16.08 -48.47
C ASP A 123 -29.77 15.57 -47.45
N ILE A 124 -30.24 14.32 -47.59
CA ILE A 124 -31.05 13.65 -46.57
C ILE A 124 -30.29 13.55 -45.24
N LEU A 125 -29.03 13.09 -45.26
CA LEU A 125 -28.22 13.01 -44.05
C LEU A 125 -27.96 14.39 -43.42
N LYS A 126 -27.82 15.47 -44.20
CA LYS A 126 -27.62 16.83 -43.64
C LYS A 126 -28.81 17.28 -42.78
N ARG A 127 -30.04 17.00 -43.22
CA ARG A 127 -31.27 17.43 -42.53
C ARG A 127 -31.73 16.45 -41.45
N ASN A 128 -31.38 15.17 -41.56
CA ASN A 128 -31.91 14.14 -40.67
C ASN A 128 -31.26 14.17 -39.27
N GLY A 129 -32.07 14.39 -38.24
CA GLY A 129 -31.65 14.43 -36.84
C GLY A 129 -31.76 13.11 -36.07
N ALA A 130 -32.26 12.04 -36.70
CA ALA A 130 -32.67 10.81 -36.02
C ALA A 130 -31.66 9.67 -36.13
N ILE A 131 -31.03 9.51 -37.30
CA ILE A 131 -30.13 8.41 -37.63
C ILE A 131 -28.86 8.51 -36.79
N LYS A 132 -28.43 7.36 -36.26
CA LYS A 132 -27.26 7.21 -35.39
C LYS A 132 -26.15 6.41 -36.04
N GLU A 133 -26.49 5.44 -36.89
CA GLU A 133 -25.52 4.56 -37.54
C GLU A 133 -25.84 4.40 -39.03
N VAL A 134 -24.80 4.52 -39.86
CA VAL A 134 -24.87 4.20 -41.28
C VAL A 134 -23.72 3.26 -41.63
N MET A 135 -24.06 2.14 -42.25
CA MET A 135 -23.11 1.14 -42.71
C MET A 135 -23.27 0.90 -44.21
N PHE A 136 -22.16 0.95 -44.92
CA PHE A 136 -22.04 0.53 -46.30
C PHE A 136 -21.07 -0.64 -46.40
N CYS A 137 -21.42 -1.64 -47.19
CA CYS A 137 -20.59 -2.81 -47.44
C CYS A 137 -20.73 -3.20 -48.92
N GLU A 138 -19.61 -3.31 -49.64
CA GLU A 138 -19.57 -3.66 -51.07
C GLU A 138 -20.54 -2.82 -51.93
N SER A 139 -20.84 -1.58 -51.54
CA SER A 139 -21.81 -0.69 -52.19
C SER A 139 -21.23 0.33 -53.19
N HIS A 140 -19.95 0.19 -53.54
CA HIS A 140 -19.23 0.98 -54.54
C HIS A 140 -19.35 2.52 -54.40
N ILE A 141 -19.41 3.04 -53.17
CA ILE A 141 -19.51 4.49 -52.89
C ILE A 141 -18.39 5.28 -53.60
N GLY A 142 -17.18 4.70 -53.63
CA GLY A 142 -16.01 5.29 -54.26
C GLY A 142 -15.59 6.64 -53.68
N THR A 143 -14.71 7.34 -54.40
CA THR A 143 -14.19 8.64 -53.95
C THR A 143 -15.25 9.74 -53.95
N VAL A 144 -16.12 9.79 -54.95
CA VAL A 144 -17.14 10.86 -55.07
C VAL A 144 -18.17 10.74 -53.95
N GLY A 145 -18.67 9.53 -53.67
CA GLY A 145 -19.57 9.31 -52.55
C GLY A 145 -18.94 9.61 -51.20
N ALA A 146 -17.66 9.27 -50.98
CA ALA A 146 -16.96 9.64 -49.75
C ALA A 146 -16.88 11.17 -49.55
N ILE A 147 -16.74 11.95 -50.63
CA ILE A 147 -16.77 13.42 -50.60
C ILE A 147 -18.17 13.91 -50.20
N PHE A 148 -19.22 13.36 -50.81
CA PHE A 148 -20.60 13.72 -50.45
C PHE A 148 -20.94 13.38 -49.00
N LEU A 149 -20.57 12.18 -48.53
CA LEU A 149 -20.72 11.79 -47.12
C LEU A 149 -19.93 12.73 -46.20
N ALA A 150 -18.67 13.05 -46.52
CA ALA A 150 -17.88 14.00 -45.74
C ALA A 150 -18.55 15.39 -45.66
N SER A 151 -19.14 15.86 -46.77
CA SER A 151 -19.84 17.14 -46.81
C SER A 151 -21.11 17.16 -45.95
N ALA A 152 -21.86 16.05 -45.92
CA ALA A 152 -23.04 15.91 -45.07
C ALA A 152 -22.66 15.85 -43.59
N LEU A 153 -21.73 14.96 -43.26
CA LEU A 153 -21.32 14.72 -41.89
C LEU A 153 -20.59 15.93 -41.28
N LYS A 154 -20.09 16.85 -42.10
CA LYS A 154 -19.52 18.10 -41.58
C LYS A 154 -20.55 18.96 -40.81
N VAL A 155 -21.83 18.90 -41.19
CA VAL A 155 -22.92 19.68 -40.58
C VAL A 155 -23.93 18.83 -39.82
N ASN A 156 -23.98 17.51 -40.07
CA ASN A 156 -24.88 16.62 -39.36
C ASN A 156 -24.48 16.48 -37.88
N GLU A 157 -25.45 16.67 -36.98
CA GLU A 157 -25.24 16.61 -35.53
C GLU A 157 -25.83 15.33 -34.88
N SER A 158 -26.37 14.40 -35.68
CA SER A 158 -27.08 13.22 -35.18
C SER A 158 -26.26 11.94 -35.28
N LEU A 159 -25.51 11.75 -36.37
CA LEU A 159 -24.80 10.52 -36.69
C LEU A 159 -23.62 10.29 -35.75
N GLU A 160 -23.59 9.12 -35.14
CA GLU A 160 -22.57 8.70 -34.17
C GLU A 160 -21.63 7.65 -34.77
N GLU A 161 -22.08 6.85 -35.74
CA GLU A 161 -21.30 5.75 -36.31
C GLU A 161 -21.37 5.72 -37.83
N LEU A 162 -20.20 5.68 -38.48
CA LEU A 162 -20.07 5.49 -39.92
C LEU A 162 -19.16 4.30 -40.20
N GLN A 163 -19.67 3.33 -40.95
CA GLN A 163 -18.90 2.17 -41.39
C GLN A 163 -18.92 2.06 -42.92
N ILE A 164 -17.75 1.95 -43.53
CA ILE A 164 -17.58 1.79 -44.97
C ILE A 164 -16.69 0.57 -45.20
N TRP A 165 -17.28 -0.52 -45.66
CA TRP A 165 -16.64 -1.81 -45.90
C TRP A 165 -16.52 -2.07 -47.42
N GLU A 166 -15.32 -2.44 -47.87
CA GLU A 166 -15.05 -2.87 -49.26
C GLU A 166 -15.39 -1.86 -50.40
N ASP A 167 -15.42 -0.55 -50.10
CA ASP A 167 -15.90 0.48 -51.05
C ASP A 167 -14.86 1.49 -51.56
N SER A 168 -13.58 1.23 -51.29
CA SER A 168 -12.42 2.01 -51.77
C SER A 168 -12.68 3.52 -51.91
N ILE A 169 -12.63 4.25 -50.80
CA ILE A 169 -12.85 5.70 -50.76
C ILE A 169 -11.73 6.49 -51.47
N GLY A 170 -10.54 5.90 -51.60
CA GLY A 170 -9.38 6.53 -52.21
C GLY A 170 -8.78 7.67 -51.38
N SER A 171 -7.60 8.14 -51.79
CA SER A 171 -6.84 9.15 -51.02
C SER A 171 -7.56 10.50 -50.92
N ARG A 172 -8.24 10.93 -51.99
CA ARG A 172 -9.03 12.17 -51.99
C ARG A 172 -10.25 12.09 -51.07
N GLY A 173 -10.97 10.97 -51.09
CA GLY A 173 -12.10 10.74 -50.19
C GLY A 173 -11.67 10.75 -48.73
N ALA A 174 -10.53 10.12 -48.42
CA ALA A 174 -9.95 10.12 -47.08
C ALA A 174 -9.53 11.51 -46.59
N GLU A 175 -8.99 12.38 -47.47
CA GLU A 175 -8.67 13.78 -47.10
C GLU A 175 -9.94 14.59 -46.80
N GLU A 176 -11.02 14.45 -47.59
CA GLU A 176 -12.27 15.15 -47.29
C GLU A 176 -12.93 14.65 -46.01
N LEU A 177 -12.94 13.33 -45.77
CA LEU A 177 -13.37 12.75 -44.49
C LEU A 177 -12.52 13.26 -43.32
N SER A 178 -11.21 13.47 -43.51
CA SER A 178 -10.35 14.05 -42.47
C SER A 178 -10.73 15.49 -42.13
N LYS A 179 -11.06 16.31 -43.14
CA LYS A 179 -11.58 17.68 -42.91
C LYS A 179 -12.93 17.68 -42.21
N MET A 180 -13.76 16.67 -42.48
CA MET A 180 -15.03 16.48 -41.77
C MET A 180 -14.78 16.18 -40.29
N ILE A 181 -13.88 15.25 -39.95
CA ILE A 181 -13.50 14.91 -38.56
C ILE A 181 -12.97 16.16 -37.81
N GLU A 182 -12.29 17.06 -38.51
CA GLU A 182 -11.82 18.29 -37.92
C GLU A 182 -12.94 19.23 -37.44
N ALA A 183 -14.11 19.17 -38.08
CA ALA A 183 -15.27 19.98 -37.76
C ALA A 183 -16.28 19.22 -36.87
N ASN A 184 -16.65 18.00 -37.25
CA ASN A 184 -17.69 17.22 -36.59
C ASN A 184 -17.22 16.66 -35.23
N SER A 185 -18.00 16.89 -34.17
CA SER A 185 -17.75 16.38 -32.82
C SER A 185 -18.65 15.22 -32.40
N MET A 186 -19.63 14.87 -33.22
CA MET A 186 -20.69 13.91 -32.89
C MET A 186 -20.33 12.49 -33.28
N LEU A 187 -19.53 12.32 -34.35
CA LEU A 187 -19.06 11.02 -34.79
C LEU A 187 -18.16 10.39 -33.72
N LYS A 188 -18.57 9.22 -33.24
CA LYS A 188 -17.91 8.42 -32.21
C LYS A 188 -17.17 7.22 -32.79
N LEU A 189 -17.67 6.63 -33.88
CA LEU A 189 -17.04 5.48 -34.54
C LEU A 189 -16.90 5.73 -36.04
N LEU A 190 -15.68 5.52 -36.55
CA LEU A 190 -15.38 5.51 -37.98
C LEU A 190 -14.62 4.23 -38.34
N THR A 191 -15.28 3.34 -39.08
CA THR A 191 -14.65 2.14 -39.64
C THR A 191 -14.56 2.25 -41.16
N ILE A 192 -13.36 2.07 -41.70
CA ILE A 192 -13.11 2.11 -43.14
C ILE A 192 -12.30 0.91 -43.55
N PHE A 193 -12.76 0.20 -44.58
CA PHE A 193 -11.99 -0.80 -45.29
C PHE A 193 -11.67 -0.28 -46.68
N ASP A 194 -10.38 -0.09 -46.97
CA ASP A 194 -9.91 0.37 -48.28
C ASP A 194 -8.79 -0.53 -48.81
N SER A 195 -8.77 -0.77 -50.11
CA SER A 195 -7.67 -1.43 -50.81
C SER A 195 -6.29 -0.84 -50.49
N SER A 196 -6.19 0.47 -50.19
CA SER A 196 -4.93 1.15 -49.91
C SER A 196 -4.78 1.59 -48.46
N SER A 197 -3.64 1.26 -47.84
CA SER A 197 -3.29 1.74 -46.50
C SER A 197 -3.02 3.25 -46.40
N ILE A 198 -2.95 3.97 -47.53
CA ILE A 198 -2.66 5.41 -47.54
C ILE A 198 -3.81 6.25 -46.95
N THR A 199 -5.04 5.75 -47.04
CA THR A 199 -6.25 6.44 -46.58
C THR A 199 -6.32 6.55 -45.06
N ALA A 200 -5.65 5.65 -44.33
CA ALA A 200 -5.58 5.70 -42.87
C ALA A 200 -4.89 6.97 -42.35
N THR A 201 -3.89 7.46 -43.08
CA THR A 201 -3.03 8.56 -42.65
C THR A 201 -3.78 9.87 -42.37
N PRO A 202 -4.52 10.46 -43.33
CA PRO A 202 -5.22 11.72 -43.10
C PRO A 202 -6.28 11.60 -42.00
N LEU A 203 -7.01 10.48 -41.96
CA LEU A 203 -8.06 10.21 -40.98
C LEU A 203 -7.53 10.20 -39.55
N ILE A 204 -6.52 9.36 -39.27
CA ILE A 204 -5.98 9.27 -37.92
C ILE A 204 -5.28 10.56 -37.51
N SER A 205 -4.63 11.26 -38.45
CA SER A 205 -3.95 12.52 -38.16
C SER A 205 -4.95 13.61 -37.72
N ALA A 206 -6.12 13.69 -38.36
CA ALA A 206 -7.18 14.63 -37.99
C ALA A 206 -7.75 14.35 -36.59
N VAL A 207 -8.02 13.08 -36.27
CA VAL A 207 -8.51 12.65 -34.95
C VAL A 207 -7.53 13.04 -33.84
N LEU A 208 -6.25 12.75 -34.06
CA LEU A 208 -5.20 13.08 -33.09
C LEU A 208 -5.01 14.58 -32.93
N ALA A 209 -4.97 15.34 -34.03
CA ALA A 209 -4.76 16.78 -34.01
C ALA A 209 -5.87 17.54 -33.27
N ARG A 210 -7.11 17.04 -33.32
CA ARG A 210 -8.26 17.66 -32.65
C ARG A 210 -8.59 17.05 -31.29
N ASN A 211 -7.76 16.15 -30.77
CA ASN A 211 -8.00 15.49 -29.49
C ASN A 211 -9.38 14.82 -29.40
N ARG A 212 -9.86 14.23 -30.50
CA ARG A 212 -11.18 13.60 -30.53
C ARG A 212 -11.13 12.28 -29.75
N GLY A 213 -12.16 12.01 -28.97
CA GLY A 213 -12.43 10.72 -28.35
C GLY A 213 -13.18 9.78 -29.30
N MET A 214 -12.83 9.80 -30.59
CA MET A 214 -13.50 9.02 -31.64
C MET A 214 -12.74 7.73 -31.88
N GLU A 215 -13.44 6.60 -31.90
CA GLU A 215 -12.93 5.29 -32.26
C GLU A 215 -12.72 5.18 -33.77
N VAL A 216 -11.53 4.74 -34.17
CA VAL A 216 -11.16 4.63 -35.58
C VAL A 216 -10.57 3.26 -35.86
N HIS A 217 -11.13 2.60 -36.87
CA HIS A 217 -10.60 1.38 -37.42
C HIS A 217 -10.41 1.52 -38.93
N VAL A 218 -9.18 1.36 -39.39
CA VAL A 218 -8.90 1.31 -40.82
C VAL A 218 -8.33 -0.05 -41.17
N TRP A 219 -8.94 -0.71 -42.14
CA TRP A 219 -8.60 -2.02 -42.66
C TRP A 219 -8.15 -1.91 -44.11
N SER A 220 -7.31 -2.84 -44.54
CA SER A 220 -6.88 -2.93 -45.92
C SER A 220 -6.82 -4.37 -46.40
N GLY A 221 -7.37 -4.62 -47.59
CA GLY A 221 -7.26 -5.89 -48.30
C GLY A 221 -6.03 -5.88 -49.21
N GLU A 222 -5.10 -6.82 -49.02
CA GLU A 222 -4.08 -7.13 -50.02
C GLU A 222 -4.66 -8.12 -51.04
N SER A 223 -4.12 -8.12 -52.27
CA SER A 223 -4.55 -9.02 -53.36
C SER A 223 -4.32 -10.49 -53.00
N GLY A 224 -5.29 -11.10 -52.29
CA GLY A 224 -5.31 -12.48 -51.84
C GLY A 224 -5.98 -12.63 -50.47
N ASP A 225 -7.32 -12.68 -50.43
CA ASP A 225 -8.23 -13.19 -49.37
C ASP A 225 -7.93 -12.89 -47.88
N LYS A 226 -7.01 -11.98 -47.57
CA LYS A 226 -6.59 -11.63 -46.20
C LYS A 226 -6.71 -10.14 -45.98
N SER A 227 -7.73 -9.75 -45.23
CA SER A 227 -7.87 -8.43 -44.65
C SER A 227 -6.84 -8.22 -43.54
N SER A 228 -6.20 -7.04 -43.53
CA SER A 228 -5.23 -6.66 -42.50
C SER A 228 -5.64 -5.32 -41.87
N LYS A 229 -5.65 -5.25 -40.55
CA LYS A 229 -5.87 -3.99 -39.83
C LYS A 229 -4.67 -3.07 -40.07
N VAL A 230 -4.94 -1.81 -40.39
CA VAL A 230 -3.93 -0.77 -40.71
C VAL A 230 -3.71 0.12 -39.50
N VAL A 231 -4.80 0.63 -38.93
CA VAL A 231 -4.83 1.52 -37.76
C VAL A 231 -6.00 1.15 -36.85
N GLU A 232 -5.75 1.22 -35.55
CA GLU A 232 -6.74 1.11 -34.48
C GLU A 232 -6.51 2.24 -33.48
N PHE A 233 -7.54 3.02 -33.22
CA PHE A 233 -7.56 3.95 -32.10
C PHE A 233 -8.83 3.73 -31.29
N THR A 234 -8.66 3.33 -30.04
CA THR A 234 -9.78 3.08 -29.11
C THR A 234 -9.70 4.10 -27.97
N PRO A 235 -10.66 5.03 -27.86
CA PRO A 235 -10.61 6.11 -26.87
C PRO A 235 -10.74 5.61 -25.42
N GLN A 236 -11.45 4.50 -25.18
CA GLN A 236 -11.67 3.94 -23.84
C GLN A 236 -10.37 3.46 -23.21
N ASN A 237 -9.52 2.80 -23.99
CA ASN A 237 -8.19 2.35 -23.55
C ASN A 237 -7.10 3.39 -23.83
N THR A 238 -7.42 4.50 -24.51
CA THR A 238 -6.46 5.53 -24.95
C THR A 238 -5.27 4.96 -25.72
N THR A 239 -5.49 3.83 -26.40
CA THR A 239 -4.48 3.07 -27.14
C THR A 239 -4.59 3.36 -28.64
N LEU A 240 -3.49 3.80 -29.22
CA LEU A 240 -3.31 3.94 -30.66
C LEU A 240 -2.35 2.85 -31.15
N ARG A 241 -2.82 1.96 -32.03
CA ARG A 241 -2.01 0.94 -32.69
C ARG A 241 -1.98 1.17 -34.19
N ILE A 242 -0.78 1.16 -34.75
CA ILE A 242 -0.55 1.31 -36.19
C ILE A 242 0.26 0.10 -36.66
N TYR A 243 -0.34 -0.70 -37.53
CA TYR A 243 0.24 -1.93 -38.04
C TYR A 243 0.96 -1.73 -39.37
N LYS A 244 0.44 -0.85 -40.23
CA LYS A 244 0.97 -0.62 -41.57
C LYS A 244 0.75 0.83 -41.98
N ILE A 245 1.84 1.57 -42.22
CA ILE A 245 1.78 2.93 -42.76
C ILE A 245 3.08 3.21 -43.50
N ASP A 246 3.02 4.08 -44.50
CA ASP A 246 4.23 4.56 -45.17
C ASP A 246 5.00 5.53 -44.26
N VAL A 247 6.27 5.77 -44.59
CA VAL A 247 7.13 6.60 -43.72
C VAL A 247 6.69 8.08 -43.75
N SER A 248 5.99 8.54 -44.80
CA SER A 248 5.45 9.91 -44.88
C SER A 248 4.25 10.04 -43.96
N GLY A 249 3.32 9.08 -44.02
CA GLY A 249 2.17 9.04 -43.13
C GLY A 249 2.56 8.89 -41.68
N ALA A 250 3.53 8.03 -41.36
CA ALA A 250 4.07 7.92 -40.00
C ALA A 250 4.58 9.27 -39.46
N CYS A 251 5.23 10.08 -40.31
CA CYS A 251 5.69 11.42 -39.93
C CYS A 251 4.50 12.37 -39.67
N ARG A 252 3.48 12.36 -40.53
CA ARG A 252 2.26 13.17 -40.33
C ARG A 252 1.55 12.81 -39.01
N VAL A 253 1.45 11.52 -38.70
CA VAL A 253 0.90 11.03 -37.44
C VAL A 253 1.73 11.49 -36.25
N ALA A 254 3.07 11.41 -36.33
CA ALA A 254 3.94 11.90 -35.27
C ALA A 254 3.74 13.40 -35.02
N CYS A 255 3.63 14.22 -36.08
CA CYS A 255 3.35 15.65 -35.92
C CYS A 255 2.01 15.90 -35.21
N ALA A 256 0.96 15.15 -35.55
CA ALA A 256 -0.35 15.26 -34.89
C ALA A 256 -0.33 14.81 -33.42
N LEU A 257 0.45 13.77 -33.10
CA LEU A 257 0.58 13.22 -31.75
C LEU A 257 1.27 14.17 -30.77
N GLY A 258 2.09 15.10 -31.26
CA GLY A 258 2.86 16.03 -30.41
C GLY A 258 2.00 16.88 -29.47
N MET A 259 0.85 17.36 -29.94
CA MET A 259 -0.10 18.17 -29.17
C MET A 259 -1.32 17.37 -28.68
N ASN A 260 -1.30 16.05 -28.91
CA ASN A 260 -2.40 15.20 -28.54
C ASN A 260 -2.43 14.94 -27.03
N LEU A 261 -3.62 14.93 -26.43
CA LEU A 261 -3.86 14.69 -25.00
C LEU A 261 -4.71 13.43 -24.76
N THR A 262 -5.23 12.80 -25.81
CA THR A 262 -6.14 11.65 -25.71
C THR A 262 -5.41 10.30 -25.69
N VAL A 263 -4.28 10.17 -26.38
CA VAL A 263 -3.50 8.92 -26.44
C VAL A 263 -2.55 8.83 -25.26
N SER A 264 -2.60 7.70 -24.54
CA SER A 264 -1.64 7.38 -23.48
C SER A 264 -0.72 6.22 -23.82
N SER A 265 -1.15 5.31 -24.71
CA SER A 265 -0.37 4.17 -25.16
C SER A 265 -0.30 4.15 -26.68
N PHE A 266 0.92 4.15 -27.22
CA PHE A 266 1.20 4.25 -28.65
C PHE A 266 2.04 3.06 -29.13
N ASP A 267 1.52 2.30 -30.08
CA ASP A 267 2.14 1.10 -30.61
C ASP A 267 2.31 1.18 -32.13
N MET A 268 3.54 1.03 -32.61
CA MET A 268 3.87 0.91 -34.04
C MET A 268 4.67 -0.36 -34.34
N THR A 269 4.44 -1.43 -33.59
CA THR A 269 5.22 -2.66 -33.69
C THR A 269 5.24 -3.21 -35.13
N GLY A 270 6.43 -3.49 -35.64
CA GLY A 270 6.62 -4.04 -37.00
C GLY A 270 6.56 -3.03 -38.15
N VAL A 271 6.18 -1.77 -37.89
CA VAL A 271 6.18 -0.73 -38.92
C VAL A 271 7.62 -0.31 -39.24
N ARG A 272 7.98 -0.26 -40.53
CA ARG A 272 9.34 0.13 -40.94
C ARG A 272 9.54 1.65 -40.82
N LEU A 273 10.17 2.07 -39.72
CA LEU A 273 10.49 3.47 -39.44
C LEU A 273 11.91 3.85 -39.93
N LYS A 274 12.10 5.11 -40.29
CA LYS A 274 13.40 5.69 -40.66
C LYS A 274 13.81 6.78 -39.69
N SER A 275 15.08 7.18 -39.70
CA SER A 275 15.58 8.26 -38.81
C SER A 275 14.86 9.61 -38.99
N ARG A 276 14.23 9.86 -40.16
CA ARG A 276 13.38 11.05 -40.37
C ARG A 276 12.16 11.05 -39.45
N TRP A 277 11.54 9.89 -39.25
CA TRP A 277 10.40 9.76 -38.35
C TRP A 277 10.82 9.94 -36.90
N ALA A 278 11.94 9.35 -36.50
CA ALA A 278 12.45 9.48 -35.13
C ALA A 278 12.81 10.94 -34.78
N LYS A 279 13.22 11.74 -35.78
CA LYS A 279 13.44 13.18 -35.62
C LYS A 279 12.14 13.91 -35.28
N GLU A 280 11.01 13.56 -35.92
CA GLU A 280 9.71 14.13 -35.58
C GLU A 280 9.21 13.60 -34.23
N PHE A 281 9.39 12.31 -33.96
CA PHE A 281 9.00 11.69 -32.70
C PHE A 281 9.76 12.27 -31.49
N ARG A 282 10.98 12.77 -31.69
CA ARG A 282 11.69 13.54 -30.67
C ARG A 282 10.84 14.72 -30.18
N TRP A 283 10.26 15.50 -31.10
CA TRP A 283 9.39 16.63 -30.74
C TRP A 283 8.15 16.17 -29.97
N VAL A 284 7.59 15.01 -30.34
CA VAL A 284 6.48 14.39 -29.59
C VAL A 284 6.89 14.12 -28.15
N LEU A 285 8.03 13.47 -27.92
CA LEU A 285 8.52 13.23 -26.56
C LEU A 285 8.84 14.52 -25.80
N GLU A 286 9.30 15.57 -26.47
CA GLU A 286 9.60 16.85 -25.81
C GLU A 286 8.34 17.61 -25.37
N GLN A 287 7.21 17.49 -26.08
CA GLN A 287 6.00 18.29 -25.86
C GLN A 287 4.84 17.52 -25.22
N ASN A 288 4.67 16.24 -25.58
CA ASN A 288 3.51 15.46 -25.20
C ASN A 288 3.52 15.13 -23.69
N ARG A 289 2.35 15.30 -23.07
CA ARG A 289 2.15 15.08 -21.62
C ARG A 289 1.22 13.91 -21.28
N SER A 290 0.57 13.31 -22.27
CA SER A 290 -0.39 12.21 -22.08
C SER A 290 0.23 10.83 -22.28
N LEU A 291 1.25 10.70 -23.14
CA LEU A 291 1.90 9.44 -23.48
C LEU A 291 2.66 8.88 -22.28
N LYS A 292 2.22 7.71 -21.82
CA LYS A 292 2.82 6.92 -20.74
C LYS A 292 3.55 5.70 -21.28
N GLU A 293 3.09 5.13 -22.38
CA GLU A 293 3.64 3.91 -22.97
C GLU A 293 3.86 4.06 -24.47
N VAL A 294 5.06 3.69 -24.92
CA VAL A 294 5.46 3.74 -26.33
C VAL A 294 6.12 2.41 -26.71
N THR A 295 5.54 1.74 -27.70
CA THR A 295 6.01 0.47 -28.24
C THR A 295 6.47 0.64 -29.68
N LEU A 296 7.78 0.55 -29.89
CA LEU A 296 8.47 0.71 -31.18
C LEU A 296 9.26 -0.56 -31.54
N SER A 297 8.73 -1.71 -31.15
CA SER A 297 9.39 -3.00 -31.34
C SER A 297 9.41 -3.41 -32.82
N LYS A 298 10.52 -4.00 -33.29
CA LYS A 298 10.72 -4.44 -34.68
C LYS A 298 10.51 -3.34 -35.74
N THR A 299 10.74 -2.08 -35.40
CA THR A 299 10.51 -0.93 -36.30
C THR A 299 11.69 -0.59 -37.23
N CYS A 300 12.76 -1.40 -37.22
CA CYS A 300 13.99 -1.20 -38.01
C CYS A 300 14.74 0.11 -37.68
N LEU A 301 14.54 0.69 -36.49
CA LEU A 301 15.30 1.87 -36.04
C LEU A 301 16.79 1.53 -35.89
N LYS A 302 17.64 2.39 -36.46
CA LYS A 302 19.11 2.34 -36.35
C LYS A 302 19.61 3.34 -35.29
N ASP A 303 20.91 3.34 -35.02
CA ASP A 303 21.57 4.23 -34.04
C ASP A 303 21.10 5.69 -34.11
N LYS A 304 21.13 6.29 -35.31
CA LYS A 304 20.67 7.68 -35.50
C LYS A 304 19.22 7.91 -35.09
N GLY A 305 18.34 6.93 -35.28
CA GLY A 305 16.95 7.01 -34.82
C GLY A 305 16.83 6.96 -33.30
N ILE A 306 17.57 6.05 -32.66
CA ILE A 306 17.59 5.92 -31.20
C ILE A 306 18.18 7.16 -30.53
N VAL A 307 19.19 7.80 -31.13
CA VAL A 307 19.74 9.07 -30.64
C VAL A 307 18.67 10.16 -30.57
N TYR A 308 17.74 10.23 -31.55
CA TYR A 308 16.63 11.19 -31.49
C TYR A 308 15.63 10.85 -30.38
N VAL A 309 15.31 9.56 -30.19
CA VAL A 309 14.45 9.10 -29.08
C VAL A 309 15.09 9.47 -27.73
N ALA A 310 16.37 9.17 -27.55
CA ALA A 310 17.14 9.52 -26.36
C ALA A 310 17.15 11.03 -26.09
N ALA A 311 17.36 11.84 -27.13
CA ALA A 311 17.31 13.30 -27.04
C ALA A 311 15.93 13.82 -26.57
N GLY A 312 14.84 13.17 -26.97
CA GLY A 312 13.51 13.47 -26.46
C GLY A 312 13.32 13.07 -25.00
N LEU A 313 13.82 11.88 -24.60
CA LEU A 313 13.75 11.39 -23.22
C LEU A 313 14.47 12.30 -22.22
N PHE A 314 15.52 13.03 -22.63
CA PHE A 314 16.20 14.02 -21.79
C PHE A 314 15.27 15.12 -21.27
N LYS A 315 14.26 15.51 -22.05
CA LYS A 315 13.30 16.55 -21.66
C LYS A 315 11.96 15.99 -21.21
N ASN A 316 11.61 14.79 -21.66
CA ASN A 316 10.33 14.17 -21.32
C ASN A 316 10.25 13.83 -19.82
N ARG A 317 9.11 14.15 -19.21
CA ARG A 317 8.81 13.90 -17.79
C ARG A 317 7.50 13.14 -17.58
N HIS A 318 7.03 12.41 -18.58
CA HIS A 318 5.70 11.79 -18.57
C HIS A 318 5.71 10.32 -19.00
N LEU A 319 6.63 9.94 -19.88
CA LEU A 319 6.75 8.58 -20.36
C LEU A 319 7.24 7.67 -19.23
N GLU A 320 6.53 6.55 -19.05
CA GLU A 320 6.80 5.55 -18.02
C GLU A 320 7.34 4.24 -18.61
N ARG A 321 6.91 3.87 -19.82
CA ARG A 321 7.26 2.60 -20.49
C ARG A 321 7.71 2.82 -21.93
N LEU A 322 8.87 2.27 -22.28
CA LEU A 322 9.43 2.34 -23.62
C LEU A 322 9.91 0.95 -24.09
N HIS A 323 9.38 0.47 -25.21
CA HIS A 323 9.76 -0.79 -25.82
C HIS A 323 10.45 -0.57 -27.17
N LEU A 324 11.67 -1.08 -27.31
CA LEU A 324 12.56 -0.89 -28.46
C LEU A 324 13.21 -2.20 -28.93
N ASP A 325 12.71 -3.36 -28.51
CA ASP A 325 13.24 -4.67 -28.93
C ASP A 325 13.07 -4.93 -30.44
N GLY A 326 13.90 -5.80 -31.00
CA GLY A 326 13.85 -6.19 -32.42
C GLY A 326 14.32 -5.12 -33.40
N ASN A 327 14.92 -4.02 -32.93
CA ASN A 327 15.46 -2.95 -33.77
C ASN A 327 16.91 -3.24 -34.24
N TRP A 328 17.47 -2.36 -35.07
CA TRP A 328 18.73 -2.55 -35.78
C TRP A 328 19.82 -1.58 -35.31
N PHE A 329 19.78 -1.18 -34.04
CA PHE A 329 20.80 -0.33 -33.44
C PHE A 329 21.92 -1.14 -32.79
N SER A 330 23.05 -0.49 -32.55
CA SER A 330 24.26 -1.04 -31.96
C SER A 330 24.47 -0.49 -30.54
N GLY A 331 25.58 -0.86 -29.91
CA GLY A 331 25.98 -0.34 -28.61
C GLY A 331 26.03 1.17 -28.53
N VAL A 332 26.32 1.85 -29.64
CA VAL A 332 26.33 3.33 -29.71
C VAL A 332 24.92 3.89 -29.50
N GLY A 333 23.91 3.34 -30.19
CA GLY A 333 22.52 3.73 -29.97
C GLY A 333 22.06 3.44 -28.54
N LEU A 334 22.48 2.31 -27.96
CA LEU A 334 22.13 1.95 -26.59
C LEU A 334 22.78 2.87 -25.55
N GLU A 335 24.04 3.24 -25.74
CA GLU A 335 24.75 4.18 -24.88
C GLU A 335 23.99 5.52 -24.77
N HIS A 336 23.56 6.06 -25.92
CA HIS A 336 22.74 7.27 -25.92
C HIS A 336 21.36 7.05 -25.28
N LEU A 337 20.71 5.90 -25.49
CA LEU A 337 19.41 5.60 -24.89
C LEU A 337 19.45 5.54 -23.36
N LEU A 338 20.51 4.98 -22.79
CA LEU A 338 20.65 4.80 -21.33
C LEU A 338 21.26 6.03 -20.63
N CYS A 339 21.87 6.93 -21.39
CA CYS A 339 22.47 8.17 -20.87
C CYS A 339 21.47 9.05 -20.06
N PRO A 340 20.23 9.33 -20.53
CA PRO A 340 19.21 10.04 -19.74
C PRO A 340 18.82 9.35 -18.43
N LEU A 341 19.00 8.02 -18.35
CA LEU A 341 18.61 7.16 -17.22
C LEU A 341 19.75 6.96 -16.21
N SER A 342 20.93 7.47 -16.53
CA SER A 342 22.13 7.38 -15.69
C SER A 342 22.41 8.72 -15.02
N ARG A 343 23.10 8.72 -13.88
CA ARG A 343 23.61 9.96 -13.29
C ARG A 343 24.92 10.38 -13.96
N PHE A 344 25.05 11.68 -14.23
CA PHE A 344 26.27 12.26 -14.79
C PHE A 344 27.34 12.51 -13.71
N SER A 345 26.93 12.78 -12.46
CA SER A 345 27.83 12.93 -11.32
C SER A 345 27.09 12.77 -9.99
N ALA A 346 27.83 12.72 -8.86
CA ALA A 346 27.24 12.73 -7.53
C ALA A 346 26.40 13.99 -7.24
N LEU A 347 26.69 15.10 -7.93
CA LEU A 347 26.02 16.40 -7.77
C LEU A 347 24.91 16.64 -8.81
N GLN A 348 24.95 15.97 -9.97
CA GLN A 348 23.93 16.09 -11.01
C GLN A 348 22.91 14.95 -10.93
N CYS A 349 21.63 15.34 -10.87
CA CYS A 349 20.51 14.41 -10.87
C CYS A 349 20.36 13.68 -12.21
N GLN A 350 19.74 12.50 -12.17
CA GLN A 350 19.31 11.76 -13.34
C GLN A 350 18.36 12.63 -14.19
N ALA A 351 18.59 12.69 -15.51
CA ALA A 351 17.85 13.61 -16.38
C ALA A 351 16.38 13.19 -16.55
N ASN A 352 16.14 11.89 -16.76
CA ASN A 352 14.79 11.34 -16.84
C ASN A 352 14.48 10.54 -15.58
N ILE A 353 13.54 11.01 -14.77
CA ILE A 353 13.13 10.35 -13.52
C ILE A 353 11.77 9.62 -13.61
N THR A 354 11.12 9.66 -14.77
CA THR A 354 9.76 9.14 -14.93
C THR A 354 9.72 7.76 -15.58
N LEU A 355 10.73 7.42 -16.37
CA LEU A 355 10.78 6.14 -17.06
C LEU A 355 11.03 5.01 -16.04
N ARG A 356 10.04 4.10 -15.95
CA ARG A 356 10.02 2.96 -15.03
C ARG A 356 10.33 1.64 -15.71
N SER A 357 10.08 1.54 -17.02
CA SER A 357 10.26 0.33 -17.81
C SER A 357 10.94 0.62 -19.14
N VAL A 358 12.02 -0.11 -19.43
CA VAL A 358 12.72 -0.05 -20.70
C VAL A 358 12.98 -1.47 -21.20
N THR A 359 12.61 -1.70 -22.47
CA THR A 359 12.89 -2.96 -23.18
C THR A 359 13.75 -2.70 -24.40
N PHE A 360 14.84 -3.43 -24.56
CA PHE A 360 15.67 -3.43 -25.77
C PHE A 360 16.26 -4.81 -26.04
N GLY A 361 16.87 -4.98 -27.20
CA GLY A 361 17.48 -6.23 -27.63
C GLY A 361 16.93 -6.71 -28.96
N GLY A 362 17.14 -7.97 -29.28
CA GLY A 362 16.70 -8.63 -30.51
C GLY A 362 17.86 -9.15 -31.33
N SER A 363 17.56 -10.09 -32.23
CA SER A 363 18.57 -10.80 -33.05
C SER A 363 19.46 -9.89 -33.90
N ARG A 364 18.99 -8.67 -34.21
CA ARG A 364 19.71 -7.69 -35.02
C ARG A 364 20.35 -6.56 -34.21
N THR A 365 20.06 -6.45 -32.91
CA THR A 365 20.69 -5.47 -32.02
C THR A 365 22.04 -6.00 -31.58
N LYS A 366 23.10 -5.20 -31.77
CA LYS A 366 24.47 -5.57 -31.37
C LYS A 366 24.93 -4.68 -30.23
N ILE A 367 24.70 -5.10 -29.00
CA ILE A 367 25.01 -4.31 -27.78
C ILE A 367 26.50 -3.97 -27.71
N GLY A 368 27.37 -4.93 -28.05
CA GLY A 368 28.82 -4.69 -28.06
C GLY A 368 29.38 -4.22 -26.71
N ARG A 369 30.63 -3.74 -26.70
CA ARG A 369 31.31 -3.32 -25.46
C ARG A 369 30.78 -1.99 -24.92
N SER A 370 30.52 -1.02 -25.80
CA SER A 370 30.02 0.30 -25.40
C SER A 370 28.61 0.23 -24.81
N GLY A 371 27.69 -0.50 -25.46
CA GLY A 371 26.34 -0.70 -24.93
C GLY A 371 26.35 -1.45 -23.60
N PHE A 372 27.22 -2.45 -23.44
CA PHE A 372 27.38 -3.16 -22.18
C PHE A 372 27.88 -2.26 -21.04
N ALA A 373 28.89 -1.42 -21.30
CA ALA A 373 29.38 -0.44 -20.33
C ALA A 373 28.26 0.53 -19.91
N ALA A 374 27.42 0.96 -20.84
CA ALA A 374 26.27 1.81 -20.56
C ALA A 374 25.21 1.11 -19.68
N ILE A 375 24.96 -0.19 -19.90
CA ILE A 375 24.06 -0.97 -19.03
C ILE A 375 24.59 -1.01 -17.59
N LEU A 376 25.89 -1.31 -17.40
CA LEU A 376 26.48 -1.35 -16.06
C LEU A 376 26.46 0.01 -15.37
N HIS A 377 26.79 1.08 -16.10
CA HIS A 377 26.75 2.45 -15.57
C HIS A 377 25.33 2.82 -15.13
N MET A 378 24.34 2.52 -15.97
CA MET A 378 22.93 2.76 -15.66
C MET A 378 22.49 1.94 -14.44
N LEU A 379 22.76 0.64 -14.37
CA LEU A 379 22.40 -0.18 -13.21
C LEU A 379 23.05 0.29 -11.91
N SER A 380 24.26 0.85 -11.96
CA SER A 380 24.94 1.35 -10.78
C SER A 380 24.45 2.72 -10.28
N THR A 381 23.88 3.54 -11.17
CA THR A 381 23.51 4.94 -10.87
C THR A 381 22.01 5.22 -10.91
N ASN A 382 21.21 4.30 -11.45
CA ASN A 382 19.79 4.51 -11.68
C ASN A 382 18.96 4.37 -10.39
N GLU A 383 18.07 5.33 -10.16
CA GLU A 383 17.18 5.35 -8.99
C GLU A 383 15.69 5.13 -9.35
N THR A 384 15.34 5.13 -10.65
CA THR A 384 13.92 5.20 -11.09
C THR A 384 13.41 3.98 -11.85
N LEU A 385 14.30 3.26 -12.54
CA LEU A 385 13.95 2.15 -13.42
C LEU A 385 13.61 0.92 -12.57
N THR A 386 12.37 0.49 -12.66
CA THR A 386 11.86 -0.68 -11.92
C THR A 386 11.89 -1.95 -12.77
N ARG A 387 11.81 -1.82 -14.10
CA ARG A 387 11.81 -2.93 -15.05
C ARG A 387 12.83 -2.70 -16.15
N LEU A 388 13.72 -3.66 -16.33
CA LEU A 388 14.68 -3.72 -17.42
C LEU A 388 14.48 -5.03 -18.17
N ALA A 389 14.29 -4.97 -19.47
CA ALA A 389 14.15 -6.15 -20.31
C ALA A 389 15.19 -6.12 -21.43
N ILE A 390 16.03 -7.15 -21.46
CA ILE A 390 16.98 -7.44 -22.52
C ILE A 390 16.48 -8.70 -23.22
N VAL A 391 15.88 -8.55 -24.40
CA VAL A 391 15.17 -9.63 -25.08
C VAL A 391 15.95 -10.12 -26.30
N ASP A 392 15.98 -11.44 -26.52
CA ASP A 392 16.53 -12.11 -27.71
C ASP A 392 17.96 -11.68 -28.10
N ASP A 393 18.79 -11.24 -27.14
CA ASP A 393 20.16 -10.83 -27.42
C ASP A 393 21.05 -12.01 -27.84
N GLN A 394 21.85 -11.76 -28.87
CA GLN A 394 22.77 -12.71 -29.49
C GLN A 394 24.24 -12.31 -29.30
N SER A 395 24.50 -11.12 -28.74
CA SER A 395 25.81 -10.48 -28.80
C SER A 395 26.61 -10.59 -27.49
N MET A 396 25.94 -10.65 -26.34
CA MET A 396 26.57 -10.66 -25.02
C MET A 396 27.04 -12.06 -24.62
N ARG A 397 28.17 -12.09 -23.89
CA ARG A 397 28.80 -13.30 -23.37
C ARG A 397 28.28 -13.63 -21.97
N PRO A 398 28.46 -14.87 -21.48
CA PRO A 398 28.09 -15.22 -20.11
C PRO A 398 28.75 -14.35 -19.03
N ASP A 399 29.99 -13.88 -19.25
CA ASP A 399 30.69 -12.97 -18.31
C ASP A 399 30.00 -11.60 -18.18
N ASP A 400 29.37 -11.13 -19.27
CA ASP A 400 28.66 -9.86 -19.28
C ASP A 400 27.41 -9.94 -18.39
N PHE A 401 26.65 -11.03 -18.49
CA PHE A 401 25.51 -11.29 -17.61
C PHE A 401 25.93 -11.48 -16.15
N PHE A 402 27.06 -12.15 -15.88
CA PHE A 402 27.60 -12.28 -14.53
C PHE A 402 27.83 -10.90 -13.89
N ARG A 403 28.45 -9.97 -14.63
CA ARG A 403 28.69 -8.60 -14.17
C ARG A 403 27.41 -7.79 -13.99
N ILE A 404 26.38 -8.03 -14.82
CA ILE A 404 25.05 -7.44 -14.61
C ILE A 404 24.52 -7.84 -13.24
N PHE A 405 24.52 -9.15 -12.90
CA PHE A 405 24.06 -9.62 -11.59
C PHE A 405 24.91 -9.08 -10.43
N LYS A 406 26.24 -8.99 -10.59
CA LYS A 406 27.10 -8.33 -9.59
C LYS A 406 26.82 -6.83 -9.42
N SER A 407 26.44 -6.13 -10.49
CA SER A 407 25.99 -4.72 -10.39
C SER A 407 24.65 -4.61 -9.68
N LEU A 408 23.74 -5.56 -9.92
CA LEU A 408 22.44 -5.62 -9.26
C LEU A 408 22.54 -5.82 -7.75
N GLU A 409 23.60 -6.43 -7.21
CA GLU A 409 23.79 -6.56 -5.75
C GLU A 409 23.69 -5.22 -5.01
N LYS A 410 24.07 -4.11 -5.66
CA LYS A 410 24.02 -2.75 -5.10
C LYS A 410 22.81 -1.93 -5.54
N ASN A 411 22.08 -2.40 -6.56
CA ASN A 411 20.97 -1.65 -7.13
C ASN A 411 19.69 -1.79 -6.26
N ALA A 412 19.13 -0.67 -5.83
CA ALA A 412 17.93 -0.64 -4.98
C ALA A 412 16.64 -0.24 -5.74
N SER A 413 16.71 0.07 -7.03
CA SER A 413 15.60 0.58 -7.85
C SER A 413 14.93 -0.50 -8.69
N LEU A 414 15.70 -1.42 -9.24
CA LEU A 414 15.22 -2.48 -10.12
C LEU A 414 14.41 -3.52 -9.32
N ARG A 415 13.26 -3.91 -9.86
CA ARG A 415 12.36 -4.93 -9.32
C ARG A 415 12.23 -6.12 -10.26
N CYS A 416 12.23 -5.87 -11.56
CA CYS A 416 12.05 -6.89 -12.59
C CYS A 416 13.18 -6.83 -13.61
N LEU A 417 13.79 -7.98 -13.88
CA LEU A 417 14.75 -8.16 -14.96
C LEU A 417 14.27 -9.25 -15.90
N SER A 418 14.00 -8.93 -17.17
CA SER A 418 13.76 -9.94 -18.19
C SER A 418 15.01 -10.12 -19.04
N LEU A 419 15.49 -11.36 -19.16
CA LEU A 419 16.60 -11.76 -20.03
C LEU A 419 16.11 -12.73 -21.10
N GLN A 420 14.83 -12.62 -21.47
CA GLN A 420 14.14 -13.58 -22.32
C GLN A 420 14.91 -13.83 -23.63
N GLY A 421 15.13 -15.09 -24.01
CA GLY A 421 15.75 -15.47 -25.28
C GLY A 421 17.25 -15.10 -25.43
N CYS A 422 17.90 -14.58 -24.39
CA CYS A 422 19.32 -14.24 -24.43
C CYS A 422 20.20 -15.49 -24.46
N LYS A 423 21.03 -15.65 -25.50
CA LYS A 423 21.89 -16.84 -25.66
C LYS A 423 23.06 -16.91 -24.66
N GLY A 424 23.54 -15.76 -24.18
CA GLY A 424 24.64 -15.70 -23.22
C GLY A 424 24.26 -16.13 -21.80
N VAL A 425 22.96 -16.28 -21.50
CA VAL A 425 22.46 -16.71 -20.19
C VAL A 425 22.61 -18.23 -20.06
N ARG A 426 23.84 -18.67 -19.80
CA ARG A 426 24.22 -20.09 -19.72
C ARG A 426 25.37 -20.32 -18.74
N GLY A 427 25.43 -21.54 -18.20
CA GLY A 427 26.53 -22.03 -17.36
C GLY A 427 26.28 -21.91 -15.86
N GLU A 428 26.90 -22.82 -15.09
CA GLU A 428 26.71 -22.92 -13.63
C GLU A 428 27.18 -21.68 -12.88
N ARG A 429 28.28 -21.08 -13.32
CA ARG A 429 28.82 -19.85 -12.69
C ARG A 429 27.80 -18.71 -12.71
N LEU A 430 27.01 -18.59 -13.77
CA LEU A 430 25.97 -17.57 -13.86
C LEU A 430 24.79 -17.92 -12.97
N LEU A 431 24.36 -19.18 -12.94
CA LEU A 431 23.29 -19.63 -12.04
C LEU A 431 23.66 -19.34 -10.58
N GLN A 432 24.89 -19.67 -10.16
CA GLN A 432 25.38 -19.38 -8.83
C GLN A 432 25.40 -17.87 -8.55
N ALA A 433 25.83 -17.05 -9.51
CA ALA A 433 25.80 -15.59 -9.37
C ALA A 433 24.36 -15.06 -9.19
N ILE A 434 23.39 -15.55 -9.96
CA ILE A 434 21.96 -15.18 -9.79
C ILE A 434 21.51 -15.55 -8.37
N MET A 435 21.86 -16.75 -7.91
CA MET A 435 21.50 -17.24 -6.58
C MET A 435 22.10 -16.39 -5.46
N GLU A 436 23.36 -15.98 -5.57
CA GLU A 436 24.05 -15.06 -4.65
C GLU A 436 23.42 -13.67 -4.67
N THR A 437 23.14 -13.13 -5.86
CA THR A 437 22.51 -11.81 -6.01
C THR A 437 21.13 -11.78 -5.36
N LEU A 438 20.33 -12.84 -5.49
CA LEU A 438 19.02 -12.95 -4.82
C LEU A 438 19.12 -13.09 -3.28
N GLN A 439 20.27 -13.49 -2.74
CA GLN A 439 20.50 -13.49 -1.29
C GLN A 439 20.87 -12.09 -0.78
N ILE A 440 21.64 -11.34 -1.58
CA ILE A 440 22.17 -10.03 -1.20
C ILE A 440 21.15 -8.93 -1.48
N ASN A 441 20.57 -8.89 -2.68
CA ASN A 441 19.61 -7.88 -3.11
C ASN A 441 18.17 -8.30 -2.75
N PRO A 442 17.50 -7.60 -1.81
CA PRO A 442 16.14 -7.93 -1.37
C PRO A 442 15.05 -7.30 -2.24
N TRP A 443 15.40 -6.53 -3.27
CA TRP A 443 14.46 -5.72 -4.05
C TRP A 443 14.02 -6.39 -5.35
N ILE A 444 14.76 -7.37 -5.85
CA ILE A 444 14.39 -8.08 -7.08
C ILE A 444 13.20 -8.99 -6.78
N GLU A 445 12.08 -8.71 -7.44
CA GLU A 445 10.81 -9.42 -7.30
C GLU A 445 10.62 -10.49 -8.39
N ASP A 446 11.24 -10.29 -9.56
CA ASP A 446 11.00 -11.10 -10.75
C ASP A 446 12.22 -11.14 -11.69
N ILE A 447 12.58 -12.33 -12.14
CA ILE A 447 13.61 -12.54 -13.17
C ILE A 447 13.03 -13.47 -14.23
N ASP A 448 12.74 -12.94 -15.41
CA ASP A 448 12.26 -13.74 -16.55
C ASP A 448 13.44 -14.32 -17.33
N LEU A 449 13.59 -15.64 -17.26
CA LEU A 449 14.61 -16.41 -17.96
C LEU A 449 14.02 -17.25 -19.11
N ALA A 450 12.78 -16.99 -19.53
CA ALA A 450 12.12 -17.80 -20.55
C ALA A 450 12.92 -17.82 -21.86
N ARG A 451 12.92 -18.97 -22.54
CA ARG A 451 13.65 -19.21 -23.81
C ARG A 451 15.18 -19.02 -23.72
N THR A 452 15.75 -18.93 -22.51
CA THR A 452 17.21 -18.92 -22.31
C THR A 452 17.79 -20.34 -22.25
N PRO A 453 19.10 -20.54 -22.47
CA PRO A 453 19.73 -21.84 -22.26
C PRO A 453 19.59 -22.39 -20.83
N LEU A 454 19.55 -21.53 -19.79
CA LEU A 454 19.28 -21.97 -18.41
C LEU A 454 17.85 -22.52 -18.24
N HIS A 455 16.87 -21.91 -18.91
CA HIS A 455 15.49 -22.40 -18.91
C HIS A 455 15.35 -23.71 -19.70
N ASN A 456 15.94 -23.78 -20.90
CA ASN A 456 15.89 -24.98 -21.74
C ASN A 456 16.61 -26.18 -21.11
N THR A 457 17.48 -25.94 -20.12
CA THR A 457 18.17 -27.00 -19.35
C THR A 457 17.49 -27.32 -18.01
N GLY A 458 16.32 -26.73 -17.72
CA GLY A 458 15.56 -26.95 -16.48
C GLY A 458 16.16 -26.29 -15.22
N LYS A 459 17.26 -25.55 -15.36
CA LYS A 459 17.95 -24.91 -14.21
C LYS A 459 17.29 -23.60 -13.77
N ALA A 460 16.45 -23.01 -14.61
CA ALA A 460 15.67 -21.82 -14.27
C ALA A 460 14.66 -22.10 -13.14
N ASP A 461 14.18 -23.34 -13.00
CA ASP A 461 13.23 -23.71 -11.94
C ASP A 461 13.78 -23.46 -10.53
N ALA A 462 15.10 -23.63 -10.33
CA ALA A 462 15.73 -23.29 -9.06
C ALA A 462 15.65 -21.77 -8.77
N VAL A 463 15.86 -20.94 -9.81
CA VAL A 463 15.77 -19.47 -9.70
C VAL A 463 14.33 -19.06 -9.42
N TYR A 464 13.38 -19.63 -10.17
CA TYR A 464 11.96 -19.39 -9.99
C TYR A 464 11.47 -19.84 -8.62
N HIS A 465 11.88 -21.02 -8.15
CA HIS A 465 11.56 -21.50 -6.79
C HIS A 465 12.10 -20.53 -5.72
N ARG A 466 13.33 -20.04 -5.87
CA ARG A 466 13.89 -19.04 -4.94
C ARG A 466 13.16 -17.69 -4.99
N LEU A 467 12.58 -17.35 -6.14
CA LEU A 467 11.70 -16.19 -6.35
C LEU A 467 10.21 -16.51 -6.08
N GLY A 468 9.85 -17.69 -5.56
CA GLY A 468 8.45 -18.07 -5.29
C GLY A 468 7.56 -18.19 -6.55
N GLN A 469 8.16 -18.39 -7.72
CA GLN A 469 7.47 -18.43 -9.02
C GLN A 469 7.37 -19.84 -9.60
N ASN A 470 6.79 -20.79 -8.87
CA ASN A 470 6.14 -21.93 -9.51
C ASN A 470 4.80 -22.16 -8.82
N GLY A 471 3.73 -21.85 -9.54
CA GLY A 471 2.37 -22.04 -9.06
C GLY A 471 1.99 -23.50 -9.07
N LYS A 472 1.91 -24.09 -7.87
CA LYS A 472 0.72 -24.82 -7.41
C LYS A 472 0.54 -24.46 -5.93
N PRO A 473 -0.66 -24.07 -5.46
CA PRO A 473 -0.97 -24.18 -4.06
C PRO A 473 -1.07 -25.67 -3.79
N GLU A 474 0.04 -26.32 -3.42
CA GLU A 474 -0.11 -27.54 -2.65
C GLU A 474 -0.86 -27.15 -1.38
N PRO A 475 -1.93 -27.87 -1.00
CA PRO A 475 -2.52 -27.71 0.31
C PRO A 475 -1.52 -28.29 1.31
N GLU A 476 -0.46 -27.53 1.61
CA GLU A 476 0.25 -27.73 2.87
C GLU A 476 -0.80 -27.50 3.96
N PRO A 477 -1.07 -28.51 4.81
CA PRO A 477 -2.04 -28.35 5.88
C PRO A 477 -1.61 -27.15 6.73
N GLU A 478 -2.58 -26.40 7.24
CA GLU A 478 -2.45 -25.25 8.16
C GLU A 478 -1.80 -25.64 9.52
N ASN A 479 -0.72 -26.40 9.50
CA ASN A 479 0.03 -26.83 10.66
C ASN A 479 1.19 -25.85 10.90
N ASP A 480 0.90 -24.84 11.72
CA ASP A 480 1.83 -23.91 12.35
C ASP A 480 2.78 -23.14 11.42
N LEU A 481 2.35 -21.96 10.99
CA LEU A 481 3.09 -20.92 10.24
C LEU A 481 4.48 -20.52 10.83
N LEU A 482 4.78 -20.99 12.04
CA LEU A 482 5.91 -20.62 12.89
C LEU A 482 6.88 -21.79 13.20
N LYS A 483 6.58 -23.04 12.78
CA LYS A 483 7.41 -24.23 13.10
C LYS A 483 8.84 -24.18 12.55
N ASP A 484 9.05 -23.49 11.43
CA ASP A 484 10.37 -23.38 10.79
C ASP A 484 11.35 -22.47 11.57
N MET A 485 10.88 -21.73 12.58
CA MET A 485 11.71 -20.78 13.31
C MET A 485 12.34 -21.42 14.56
N PRO A 486 13.68 -21.46 14.68
CA PRO A 486 14.33 -22.06 15.82
C PRO A 486 14.04 -21.28 17.11
N LEU A 487 13.74 -22.01 18.18
CA LEU A 487 13.47 -21.48 19.52
C LEU A 487 14.73 -21.59 20.40
N THR A 488 15.09 -20.49 21.05
CA THR A 488 16.28 -20.35 21.91
C THR A 488 15.92 -19.75 23.26
N GLU A 489 16.83 -19.81 24.22
CA GLU A 489 16.69 -19.10 25.50
C GLU A 489 16.70 -17.58 25.27
N PRO A 490 15.85 -16.81 25.99
CA PRO A 490 15.88 -15.36 25.92
C PRO A 490 17.18 -14.82 26.53
N LYS A 491 17.68 -13.71 25.96
CA LYS A 491 18.87 -13.01 26.47
C LYS A 491 18.56 -11.79 27.34
N CYS A 492 17.28 -11.48 27.60
CA CYS A 492 16.86 -10.28 28.33
C CYS A 492 16.09 -10.63 29.62
N CYS A 493 16.50 -10.07 30.75
CA CYS A 493 15.84 -10.22 32.06
C CYS A 493 15.42 -8.86 32.62
N ARG A 494 14.23 -8.78 33.25
CA ARG A 494 13.73 -7.59 33.93
C ARG A 494 13.76 -7.76 35.44
N VAL A 495 14.16 -6.71 36.15
CA VAL A 495 14.26 -6.69 37.61
C VAL A 495 13.44 -5.51 38.12
N PHE A 496 12.38 -5.77 38.87
CA PHE A 496 11.50 -4.72 39.36
C PHE A 496 11.86 -4.31 40.79
N PHE A 497 12.16 -3.04 40.99
CA PHE A 497 12.37 -2.46 42.32
C PHE A 497 11.05 -1.93 42.84
N CYS A 498 10.51 -2.60 43.86
CA CYS A 498 9.26 -2.27 44.54
C CYS A 498 9.60 -1.67 45.91
N GLY A 499 8.88 -0.66 46.38
CA GLY A 499 9.17 -0.07 47.69
C GLY A 499 8.61 1.34 47.85
N GLN A 500 8.49 1.81 49.09
CA GLN A 500 7.95 3.13 49.41
C GLN A 500 8.84 4.29 48.95
N GLU A 501 8.30 5.51 49.04
CA GLU A 501 9.08 6.74 48.91
C GLU A 501 10.24 6.76 49.93
N TYR A 502 11.39 7.29 49.52
CA TYR A 502 12.63 7.36 50.32
C TYR A 502 13.26 6.02 50.75
N ALA A 503 12.80 4.87 50.23
CA ALA A 503 13.40 3.56 50.52
C ALA A 503 14.86 3.38 50.03
N GLY A 504 15.46 4.37 49.37
CA GLY A 504 16.84 4.33 48.87
C GLY A 504 17.00 3.66 47.50
N LYS A 505 15.91 3.43 46.75
CA LYS A 505 15.89 2.69 45.48
C LYS A 505 16.83 3.26 44.41
N ALA A 506 16.84 4.57 44.22
CA ALA A 506 17.70 5.23 43.23
C ALA A 506 19.19 5.12 43.60
N THR A 507 19.52 5.35 44.87
CA THR A 507 20.88 5.20 45.41
C THR A 507 21.36 3.75 45.28
N LEU A 508 20.51 2.78 45.62
CA LEU A 508 20.81 1.36 45.46
C LEU A 508 21.06 0.98 43.99
N CYS A 509 20.22 1.47 43.08
CA CYS A 509 20.37 1.24 41.64
C CYS A 509 21.71 1.80 41.11
N ASN A 510 22.13 2.99 41.57
CA ASN A 510 23.43 3.57 41.23
C ASN A 510 24.60 2.71 41.75
N SER A 511 24.56 2.28 43.00
CA SER A 511 25.60 1.42 43.60
C SER A 511 25.67 0.02 42.98
N ILE A 512 24.53 -0.52 42.52
CA ILE A 512 24.50 -1.75 41.72
C ILE A 512 25.16 -1.50 40.36
N SER A 513 24.84 -0.38 39.70
CA SER A 513 25.44 -0.01 38.40
C SER A 513 26.96 0.06 38.49
N GLN A 514 27.50 0.66 39.56
CA GLN A 514 28.95 0.71 39.81
C GLN A 514 29.61 -0.67 39.99
N ASN A 515 28.90 -1.65 40.57
CA ASN A 515 29.40 -3.02 40.71
C ASN A 515 29.31 -3.83 39.41
N PHE A 516 28.46 -3.43 38.46
CA PHE A 516 28.38 -4.05 37.13
C PHE A 516 29.44 -3.48 36.17
N SER A 517 29.81 -2.21 36.32
CA SER A 517 30.90 -1.57 35.59
C SER A 517 32.27 -2.06 36.11
N SER A 518 33.06 -2.73 35.26
CA SER A 518 34.43 -3.15 35.61
C SER A 518 35.33 -1.95 36.01
N PRO A 519 36.43 -2.13 36.77
CA PRO A 519 37.26 -1.04 37.30
C PRO A 519 38.19 -0.39 36.26
N LYS A 520 37.81 -0.35 34.98
CA LYS A 520 38.54 0.32 33.90
C LYS A 520 37.65 1.39 33.26
N LEU A 521 37.50 2.53 33.94
CA LEU A 521 36.97 3.76 33.33
C LEU A 521 37.96 4.92 33.55
N PRO A 522 38.12 5.83 32.58
CA PRO A 522 39.08 6.93 32.66
C PRO A 522 38.72 7.88 33.80
N TYR A 523 39.74 8.50 34.39
CA TYR A 523 39.71 9.51 35.46
C TYR A 523 38.60 10.58 35.33
N ILE A 524 38.13 10.87 34.11
CA ILE A 524 37.05 11.83 33.81
C ILE A 524 35.66 11.42 34.36
N GLU A 525 35.32 10.12 34.44
CA GLU A 525 34.05 9.71 35.06
C GLU A 525 34.12 9.67 36.60
N GLN A 526 35.31 9.43 37.17
CA GLN A 526 35.54 9.53 38.62
C GLN A 526 35.35 10.98 39.11
N VAL A 527 35.78 11.97 38.31
CA VAL A 527 35.57 13.39 38.60
C VAL A 527 34.08 13.77 38.50
N ARG A 528 33.30 13.21 37.57
CA ARG A 528 31.84 13.44 37.52
C ARG A 528 31.11 12.88 38.76
N THR A 529 31.58 11.77 39.33
CA THR A 529 31.02 11.22 40.58
C THR A 529 31.43 11.98 41.83
N LEU A 530 32.60 12.65 41.84
CA LEU A 530 33.04 13.51 42.94
C LEU A 530 32.32 14.88 42.94
N VAL A 531 31.79 15.30 41.79
CA VAL A 531 31.12 16.60 41.57
C VAL A 531 29.60 16.47 41.54
N ASN A 532 29.02 15.41 42.10
CA ASN A 532 27.63 15.49 42.55
C ASN A 532 27.62 16.01 43.99
N PRO A 533 27.50 17.33 44.21
CA PRO A 533 27.33 17.87 45.55
C PRO A 533 26.07 17.23 46.12
N VAL A 534 26.16 16.74 47.36
CA VAL A 534 25.06 16.50 48.30
C VAL A 534 23.70 16.64 47.63
N GLU A 535 23.21 15.59 46.96
CA GLU A 535 21.79 15.53 46.66
C GLU A 535 21.12 15.37 48.03
N GLN A 536 20.81 16.52 48.64
CA GLN A 536 19.64 16.70 49.50
C GLN A 536 18.54 15.78 48.98
N ALA A 537 17.72 15.21 49.84
CA ALA A 537 16.64 14.30 49.50
C ALA A 537 15.70 14.84 48.38
N VAL A 538 16.14 14.80 47.11
CA VAL A 538 15.42 15.29 45.96
C VAL A 538 14.53 14.15 45.53
N ARG A 539 13.23 14.39 45.70
CA ARG A 539 12.13 13.57 45.21
C ARG A 539 12.45 13.09 43.79
N THR A 540 12.59 11.77 43.60
CA THR A 540 12.87 11.22 42.26
C THR A 540 11.65 11.48 41.38
N VAL A 541 11.80 12.25 40.31
CA VAL A 541 10.71 12.57 39.38
C VAL A 541 10.59 11.43 38.36
N GLY A 542 9.52 10.64 38.46
CA GLY A 542 9.18 9.61 37.47
C GLY A 542 9.86 8.26 37.64
N MET A 543 9.46 7.31 36.80
CA MET A 543 10.03 5.96 36.71
C MET A 543 11.34 6.01 35.91
N LYS A 544 12.36 5.28 36.37
CA LYS A 544 13.66 5.17 35.70
C LYS A 544 13.97 3.73 35.36
N ILE A 545 14.49 3.50 34.15
CA ILE A 545 14.89 2.17 33.67
C ILE A 545 16.38 2.20 33.40
N LYS A 546 17.15 1.36 34.10
CA LYS A 546 18.58 1.21 33.80
C LYS A 546 18.84 -0.15 33.18
N THR A 547 19.64 -0.18 32.13
CA THR A 547 20.04 -1.42 31.45
C THR A 547 21.54 -1.65 31.61
N PHE A 548 21.93 -2.90 31.84
CA PHE A 548 23.32 -3.35 31.91
C PHE A 548 23.46 -4.66 31.13
N LYS A 549 24.67 -4.90 30.64
CA LYS A 549 25.04 -6.11 29.91
C LYS A 549 26.00 -6.92 30.78
N ASP A 550 25.62 -8.15 31.10
CA ASP A 550 26.44 -9.13 31.81
C ASP A 550 26.70 -10.29 30.84
N GLU A 551 27.91 -10.33 30.25
CA GLU A 551 28.28 -11.23 29.15
C GLU A 551 27.30 -11.09 27.97
N ASP A 552 26.48 -12.12 27.73
CA ASP A 552 25.48 -12.20 26.67
C ASP A 552 24.07 -11.82 27.15
N THR A 553 23.89 -11.54 28.45
CA THR A 553 22.58 -11.26 29.06
C THR A 553 22.39 -9.75 29.26
N LYS A 554 21.28 -9.22 28.78
CA LYS A 554 20.82 -7.86 29.05
C LYS A 554 19.90 -7.87 30.26
N ILE A 555 20.28 -7.19 31.33
CA ILE A 555 19.45 -7.04 32.54
C ILE A 555 18.93 -5.60 32.59
N SER A 556 17.63 -5.43 32.77
CA SER A 556 16.97 -4.13 32.91
C SER A 556 16.37 -3.98 34.31
N ILE A 557 16.81 -2.99 35.09
CA ILE A 557 16.19 -2.65 36.38
C ILE A 557 15.13 -1.58 36.13
N TRP A 558 13.90 -1.91 36.49
CA TRP A 558 12.71 -1.07 36.41
C TRP A 558 12.40 -0.56 37.81
N ASN A 559 12.66 0.73 38.06
CA ASN A 559 12.35 1.35 39.34
C ASN A 559 10.91 1.86 39.34
N LEU A 560 10.02 1.10 39.99
CA LEU A 560 8.63 1.53 40.22
C LEU A 560 8.67 2.69 41.22
N ALA A 561 8.10 3.84 40.87
CA ALA A 561 8.11 5.00 41.75
C ALA A 561 7.34 4.69 43.04
N GLY A 562 7.92 5.04 44.20
CA GLY A 562 7.32 4.71 45.50
C GLY A 562 6.24 5.70 45.95
N GLN A 563 5.94 6.68 45.11
CA GLN A 563 5.00 7.76 45.40
C GLN A 563 3.61 7.30 44.97
N HIS A 564 2.59 7.64 45.77
CA HIS A 564 1.23 7.17 45.57
C HIS A 564 0.64 7.60 44.22
N GLU A 565 1.08 8.73 43.67
CA GLU A 565 0.60 9.26 42.38
C GLU A 565 0.94 8.34 41.19
N PHE A 566 1.99 7.50 41.31
CA PHE A 566 2.39 6.57 40.25
C PHE A 566 1.75 5.19 40.36
N TYR A 567 0.98 4.91 41.43
CA TYR A 567 0.47 3.58 41.70
C TYR A 567 -0.55 3.12 40.65
N SER A 568 -1.30 4.05 40.06
CA SER A 568 -2.24 3.77 38.96
C SER A 568 -1.53 3.31 37.67
N LEU A 569 -0.28 3.70 37.46
CA LEU A 569 0.53 3.34 36.29
C LEU A 569 1.29 2.01 36.47
N HIS A 570 1.48 1.54 37.70
CA HIS A 570 2.27 0.32 37.95
C HIS A 570 1.67 -0.93 37.29
N ASP A 571 0.34 -1.00 37.14
CA ASP A 571 -0.35 -2.12 36.49
C ASP A 571 -0.03 -2.24 35.00
N LEU A 572 0.31 -1.14 34.32
CA LEU A 572 0.72 -1.12 32.91
C LEU A 572 2.15 -1.61 32.70
N MET A 573 2.94 -1.52 33.75
CA MET A 573 4.38 -1.76 33.75
C MET A 573 4.71 -3.17 34.23
N PHE A 574 3.70 -3.88 34.72
CA PHE A 574 3.84 -5.24 35.20
C PHE A 574 4.16 -6.19 34.03
N PRO A 575 5.08 -7.15 34.24
CA PRO A 575 5.46 -8.10 33.21
C PRO A 575 4.26 -8.90 32.68
N GLY A 576 4.15 -9.03 31.35
CA GLY A 576 3.18 -9.91 30.70
C GLY A 576 3.54 -11.40 30.82
N HIS A 577 2.66 -12.27 30.30
CA HIS A 577 2.88 -13.73 30.31
C HIS A 577 4.21 -14.12 29.67
N GLY A 578 4.95 -15.04 30.31
CA GLY A 578 6.19 -15.61 29.78
C GLY A 578 7.42 -14.72 29.82
N SER A 579 7.38 -13.55 30.46
CA SER A 579 8.56 -12.68 30.56
C SER A 579 9.52 -13.11 31.67
N ALA A 580 10.83 -13.03 31.40
CA ALA A 580 11.87 -13.28 32.39
C ALA A 580 11.98 -12.12 33.37
N SER A 581 11.26 -12.20 34.48
CA SER A 581 11.24 -11.14 35.50
C SER A 581 11.28 -11.66 36.92
N PHE A 582 11.90 -10.88 37.82
CA PHE A 582 11.80 -11.08 39.27
C PHE A 582 11.75 -9.74 40.00
N PHE A 583 11.34 -9.77 41.27
CA PHE A 583 11.00 -8.59 42.05
C PHE A 583 11.90 -8.46 43.29
N LEU A 584 12.34 -7.24 43.55
CA LEU A 584 13.08 -6.85 44.75
C LEU A 584 12.22 -5.86 45.54
N ILE A 585 11.75 -6.27 46.72
CA ILE A 585 10.99 -5.41 47.63
C ILE A 585 11.99 -4.73 48.56
N ILE A 586 12.13 -3.42 48.38
CA ILE A 586 13.07 -2.55 49.07
C ILE A 586 12.29 -1.77 50.13
N SER A 587 12.60 -2.04 51.41
CA SER A 587 12.04 -1.31 52.54
C SER A 587 13.14 -0.63 53.34
N SER A 588 12.88 0.60 53.79
CA SER A 588 13.79 1.33 54.68
C SER A 588 13.46 1.00 56.12
N LEU A 589 14.49 0.81 56.95
CA LEU A 589 14.33 0.65 58.41
C LEU A 589 13.86 1.95 59.12
N PHE A 590 13.82 3.07 58.40
CA PHE A 590 13.45 4.39 58.92
C PHE A 590 12.30 5.01 58.11
N ARG A 591 11.40 5.75 58.78
CA ARG A 591 10.27 6.48 58.13
C ARG A 591 10.77 7.61 57.26
N LYS A 592 11.61 8.48 57.81
CA LYS A 592 12.32 9.55 57.08
C LYS A 592 13.82 9.43 57.37
N PRO A 593 14.66 9.15 56.35
CA PRO A 593 16.11 8.99 56.56
C PRO A 593 16.82 10.22 57.13
N SER A 594 16.22 11.40 57.00
CA SER A 594 16.71 12.68 57.54
C SER A 594 16.54 12.81 59.05
N ASN A 595 15.46 12.25 59.61
CA ASN A 595 15.06 12.46 61.01
C ASN A 595 15.42 11.27 61.92
N ARG A 596 16.01 10.19 61.37
CA ARG A 596 16.40 8.96 62.09
C ARG A 596 15.28 8.30 62.90
N GLU A 597 14.02 8.50 62.53
CA GLU A 597 12.87 7.83 63.15
C GLU A 597 12.78 6.37 62.65
N PRO A 598 13.00 5.35 63.51
CA PRO A 598 12.92 3.96 63.10
C PRO A 598 11.45 3.55 62.85
N LYS A 599 11.23 2.68 61.87
CA LYS A 599 9.93 2.04 61.67
C LYS A 599 9.71 0.96 62.72
N THR A 600 8.45 0.78 63.13
CA THR A 600 8.09 -0.38 63.94
C THR A 600 8.07 -1.64 63.07
N PRO A 601 8.24 -2.85 63.65
CA PRO A 601 8.14 -4.09 62.89
C PRO A 601 6.79 -4.24 62.15
N MET A 602 5.69 -3.74 62.75
CA MET A 602 4.36 -3.73 62.13
C MET A 602 4.30 -2.85 60.88
N GLU A 603 4.92 -1.67 60.89
CA GLU A 603 4.97 -0.80 59.70
C GLU A 603 5.74 -1.45 58.56
N ILE A 604 6.85 -2.13 58.85
CA ILE A 604 7.60 -2.88 57.84
C ILE A 604 6.75 -4.05 57.30
N GLU A 605 6.00 -4.73 58.17
CA GLU A 605 5.07 -5.80 57.77
C GLU A 605 3.99 -5.28 56.82
N GLU A 606 3.35 -4.15 57.13
CA GLU A 606 2.33 -3.51 56.28
C GLU A 606 2.89 -3.10 54.91
N ASP A 607 4.09 -2.51 54.89
CA ASP A 607 4.76 -2.09 53.66
C ASP A 607 5.05 -3.27 52.74
N LEU A 608 5.63 -4.34 53.30
CA LEU A 608 5.94 -5.55 52.55
C LEU A 608 4.66 -6.24 52.10
N GLN A 609 3.64 -6.30 52.97
CA GLN A 609 2.35 -6.90 52.64
C GLN A 609 1.67 -6.17 51.48
N TYR A 610 1.72 -4.83 51.42
CA TYR A 610 1.18 -4.09 50.27
C TYR A 610 1.82 -4.53 48.95
N TRP A 611 3.15 -4.53 48.87
CA TRP A 611 3.87 -4.90 47.64
C TRP A 611 3.72 -6.38 47.29
N LEU A 612 3.66 -7.27 48.28
CA LEU A 612 3.36 -8.68 48.07
C LEU A 612 1.97 -8.88 47.51
N ARG A 613 0.94 -8.26 48.11
CA ARG A 613 -0.43 -8.33 47.57
C ARG A 613 -0.51 -7.72 46.18
N PHE A 614 0.27 -6.67 45.89
CA PHE A 614 0.32 -6.03 44.57
C PHE A 614 0.90 -6.98 43.51
N ILE A 615 2.03 -7.63 43.82
CA ILE A 615 2.67 -8.62 42.94
C ILE A 615 1.73 -9.81 42.71
N VAL A 616 1.08 -10.33 43.76
CA VAL A 616 0.15 -11.47 43.65
C VAL A 616 -1.09 -11.10 42.83
N SER A 617 -1.66 -9.91 43.06
CA SER A 617 -2.85 -9.44 42.34
C SER A 617 -2.60 -9.29 40.83
N ASN A 618 -1.41 -8.84 40.44
CA ASN A 618 -1.02 -8.70 39.03
C ASN A 618 -0.44 -9.98 38.40
N SER A 619 0.07 -10.93 39.21
CA SER A 619 0.65 -12.19 38.72
C SER A 619 -0.37 -13.32 38.52
N LYS A 620 -1.56 -13.30 39.12
CA LYS A 620 -2.58 -14.35 38.90
C LYS A 620 -3.08 -14.47 37.45
N ARG A 621 -2.90 -13.44 36.61
CA ARG A 621 -3.12 -13.60 35.17
C ARG A 621 -2.18 -14.66 34.58
N ALA A 622 -1.00 -14.88 35.17
CA ALA A 622 0.03 -15.83 34.72
C ALA A 622 -0.20 -17.29 35.15
N VAL A 623 -1.33 -17.64 35.78
CA VAL A 623 -1.64 -19.01 36.22
C VAL A 623 -1.74 -20.01 35.06
N GLN A 624 -1.88 -19.54 33.81
CA GLN A 624 -1.76 -20.41 32.62
C GLN A 624 -0.31 -20.85 32.31
N GLN A 625 0.70 -20.33 33.01
CA GLN A 625 2.10 -20.77 32.91
C GLN A 625 2.68 -21.06 34.32
N CYS A 626 3.34 -22.22 34.45
CA CYS A 626 3.71 -22.87 35.71
C CYS A 626 4.86 -22.20 36.50
N MET A 627 4.84 -20.89 36.76
CA MET A 627 5.91 -20.20 37.53
C MET A 627 5.36 -19.17 38.52
N LEU A 628 5.75 -19.31 39.79
CA LEU A 628 5.50 -18.30 40.82
C LEU A 628 6.48 -17.11 40.64
N PRO A 629 6.07 -15.86 40.96
CA PRO A 629 6.96 -14.72 40.90
C PRO A 629 8.09 -14.85 41.93
N ASN A 630 9.33 -14.68 41.49
CA ASN A 630 10.50 -14.69 42.38
C ASN A 630 10.61 -13.35 43.11
N VAL A 631 10.64 -13.39 44.45
CA VAL A 631 10.72 -12.19 45.30
C VAL A 631 11.88 -12.28 46.27
N ALA A 632 12.67 -11.21 46.36
CA ALA A 632 13.69 -11.03 47.38
C ALA A 632 13.45 -9.72 48.16
N VAL A 633 13.71 -9.77 49.47
CA VAL A 633 13.51 -8.63 50.39
C VAL A 633 14.84 -7.97 50.70
N VAL A 634 14.88 -6.64 50.56
CA VAL A 634 16.05 -5.81 50.81
C VAL A 634 15.71 -4.73 51.83
N LEU A 635 16.42 -4.72 52.95
CA LEU A 635 16.32 -3.73 54.01
C LEU A 635 17.47 -2.71 53.86
N THR A 636 17.13 -1.44 53.64
CA THR A 636 18.10 -0.36 53.43
C THR A 636 18.33 0.47 54.69
N HIS A 637 19.40 1.27 54.70
CA HIS A 637 19.82 2.14 55.81
C HIS A 637 20.32 1.38 57.05
N TYR A 638 20.90 0.21 56.84
CA TYR A 638 21.50 -0.59 57.92
C TYR A 638 22.65 0.14 58.64
N ASP A 639 23.34 1.05 57.94
CA ASP A 639 24.41 1.90 58.45
C ASP A 639 24.01 2.79 59.64
N LYS A 640 22.70 3.07 59.79
CA LYS A 640 22.17 3.98 60.83
C LYS A 640 21.67 3.26 62.08
N VAL A 641 21.78 1.93 62.15
CA VAL A 641 21.28 1.11 63.26
C VAL A 641 22.31 1.12 64.40
N ASN A 642 22.15 1.99 65.39
CA ASN A 642 23.16 2.17 66.45
C ASN A 642 23.00 1.29 67.70
N GLN A 643 21.86 0.64 67.96
CA GLN A 643 21.67 -0.35 69.05
C GLN A 643 20.20 -0.83 69.08
N THR A 644 19.92 -2.09 68.76
CA THR A 644 18.80 -2.95 69.26
C THR A 644 18.70 -4.23 68.40
N SER A 645 19.39 -5.30 68.80
CA SER A 645 19.24 -6.64 68.19
C SER A 645 17.80 -7.17 68.23
N GLN A 646 17.04 -6.81 69.27
CA GLN A 646 15.64 -7.23 69.46
C GLN A 646 14.67 -6.71 68.39
N ASN A 647 14.84 -5.48 67.90
CA ASN A 647 13.95 -4.92 66.86
C ASN A 647 14.20 -5.57 65.49
N LEU A 648 15.45 -5.94 65.22
CA LEU A 648 15.83 -6.60 63.97
C LEU A 648 15.35 -8.06 63.95
N GLU A 649 15.46 -8.78 65.09
CA GLU A 649 14.86 -10.11 65.27
C GLU A 649 13.32 -10.08 65.14
N ALA A 650 12.65 -9.10 65.76
CA ALA A 650 11.20 -8.92 65.62
C ALA A 650 10.80 -8.63 64.16
N THR A 651 11.60 -7.85 63.44
CA THR A 651 11.38 -7.57 62.00
C THR A 651 11.58 -8.83 61.16
N VAL A 652 12.64 -9.62 61.40
CA VAL A 652 12.88 -10.89 60.70
C VAL A 652 11.76 -11.89 60.96
N ASN A 653 11.26 -11.98 62.20
CA ASN A 653 10.10 -12.81 62.56
C ASN A 653 8.83 -12.35 61.82
N SER A 654 8.62 -11.04 61.67
CA SER A 654 7.49 -10.49 60.92
C SER A 654 7.60 -10.82 59.42
N ILE A 655 8.81 -10.75 58.85
CA ILE A 655 9.08 -11.19 57.47
C ILE A 655 8.83 -12.70 57.30
N GLN A 656 9.21 -13.52 58.29
CA GLN A 656 8.95 -14.97 58.23
C GLN A 656 7.45 -15.29 58.26
N LYS A 657 6.67 -14.59 59.11
CA LYS A 657 5.20 -14.69 59.09
C LYS A 657 4.61 -14.36 57.72
N LEU A 658 5.13 -13.31 57.06
CA LEU A 658 4.72 -12.96 55.70
C LEU A 658 5.11 -14.04 54.68
N ARG A 659 6.30 -14.65 54.80
CA ARG A 659 6.72 -15.76 53.93
C ARG A 659 5.78 -16.95 54.04
N ASP A 660 5.43 -17.33 55.27
CA ASP A 660 4.53 -18.44 55.54
C ASP A 660 3.11 -18.13 55.02
N LYS A 661 2.65 -16.89 55.22
CA LYS A 661 1.35 -16.42 54.73
C LYS A 661 1.24 -16.47 53.20
N PHE A 662 2.27 -16.02 52.48
CA PHE A 662 2.27 -15.97 51.01
C PHE A 662 2.88 -17.22 50.36
N ASN A 663 3.08 -18.30 51.12
CA ASN A 663 3.60 -19.56 50.60
C ASN A 663 2.66 -20.13 49.52
N GLY A 664 3.21 -20.59 48.40
CA GLY A 664 2.44 -21.05 47.24
C GLY A 664 1.91 -19.93 46.33
N TYR A 665 2.03 -18.66 46.71
CA TYR A 665 1.71 -17.51 45.84
C TYR A 665 2.96 -16.85 45.23
N VAL A 666 4.10 -16.96 45.90
CA VAL A 666 5.36 -16.28 45.56
C VAL A 666 6.54 -17.21 45.90
N ASP A 667 7.59 -17.23 45.08
CA ASP A 667 8.84 -17.93 45.39
C ASP A 667 9.81 -16.97 46.12
N PHE A 668 9.91 -17.10 47.44
CA PHE A 668 10.75 -16.25 48.28
C PHE A 668 12.21 -16.70 48.29
N TYR A 669 13.11 -15.76 48.05
CA TYR A 669 14.52 -15.99 48.36
C TYR A 669 14.73 -16.08 49.88
N PRO A 670 15.41 -17.13 50.39
CA PRO A 670 15.49 -17.41 51.83
C PRO A 670 16.28 -16.34 52.60
N THR A 671 17.23 -15.66 51.97
CA THR A 671 18.04 -14.61 52.62
C THR A 671 17.38 -13.24 52.51
N VAL A 672 17.21 -12.55 53.64
CA VAL A 672 16.88 -11.11 53.67
C VAL A 672 18.18 -10.32 53.57
N PHE A 673 18.28 -9.40 52.61
CA PHE A 673 19.49 -8.61 52.42
C PHE A 673 19.42 -7.33 53.24
N THR A 674 20.34 -7.11 54.17
CA THR A 674 20.56 -5.81 54.80
C THR A 674 21.68 -5.07 54.08
N VAL A 675 21.40 -3.87 53.56
CA VAL A 675 22.36 -3.12 52.74
C VAL A 675 22.47 -1.66 53.17
N ASP A 676 23.71 -1.17 53.18
CA ASP A 676 23.98 0.26 53.02
C ASP A 676 23.99 0.57 51.51
N ALA A 677 22.97 1.29 51.05
CA ALA A 677 22.79 1.63 49.65
C ALA A 677 23.93 2.53 49.10
N ARG A 678 24.74 3.17 49.96
CA ARG A 678 25.89 4.00 49.57
C ARG A 678 27.21 3.22 49.50
N SER A 679 27.28 2.05 50.13
CA SER A 679 28.49 1.22 50.15
C SER A 679 28.45 0.16 49.05
N SER A 680 29.31 0.29 48.05
CA SER A 680 29.46 -0.70 46.97
C SER A 680 29.80 -2.10 47.50
N ALA A 681 30.61 -2.17 48.56
CA ALA A 681 30.98 -3.42 49.24
C ALA A 681 29.77 -4.11 49.89
N SER A 682 28.87 -3.34 50.53
CA SER A 682 27.63 -3.87 51.11
C SER A 682 26.67 -4.39 50.03
N VAL A 683 26.65 -3.76 48.86
CA VAL A 683 25.75 -4.09 47.74
C VAL A 683 26.27 -5.25 46.89
N SER A 684 27.56 -5.62 47.00
CA SER A 684 28.18 -6.69 46.20
C SER A 684 27.45 -8.05 46.30
N LYS A 685 27.01 -8.45 47.49
CA LYS A 685 26.24 -9.69 47.73
C LYS A 685 24.90 -9.67 46.99
N LEU A 686 24.21 -8.53 47.00
CA LEU A 686 22.95 -8.34 46.29
C LEU A 686 23.15 -8.36 44.77
N THR A 687 24.21 -7.72 44.27
CA THR A 687 24.58 -7.72 42.85
C THR A 687 24.88 -9.14 42.34
N HIS A 688 25.61 -9.95 43.13
CA HIS A 688 25.86 -11.35 42.79
C HIS A 688 24.57 -12.18 42.75
N HIS A 689 23.66 -11.96 43.71
CA HIS A 689 22.33 -12.58 43.70
C HIS A 689 21.54 -12.20 42.43
N ILE A 690 21.52 -10.92 42.04
CA ILE A 690 20.85 -10.47 40.81
C ILE A 690 21.38 -11.21 39.58
N ARG A 691 22.70 -11.37 39.43
CA ARG A 691 23.30 -12.12 38.30
C ARG A 691 22.86 -13.59 38.29
N LYS A 692 22.98 -14.27 39.43
CA LYS A 692 22.64 -15.70 39.57
C LYS A 692 21.15 -15.95 39.33
N THR A 693 20.29 -15.13 39.93
CA THR A 693 18.83 -15.22 39.77
C THR A 693 18.41 -14.93 38.33
N SER A 694 19.03 -13.94 37.68
CA SER A 694 18.75 -13.66 36.25
C SER A 694 19.04 -14.88 35.36
N LYS A 695 20.22 -15.51 35.51
CA LYS A 695 20.56 -16.74 34.75
C LYS A 695 19.58 -17.88 35.03
N THR A 696 19.14 -18.03 36.28
CA THR A 696 18.19 -19.08 36.69
C THR A 696 16.79 -18.83 36.11
N VAL A 697 16.31 -17.58 36.10
CA VAL A 697 15.00 -17.20 35.56
C VAL A 697 14.97 -17.42 34.03
N LEU A 698 16.03 -17.06 33.32
CA LEU A 698 16.11 -17.20 31.86
C LEU A 698 16.02 -18.66 31.38
N GLN A 699 16.51 -19.61 32.17
CA GLN A 699 16.41 -21.05 31.88
C GLN A 699 15.01 -21.63 32.13
N ARG A 700 14.21 -20.98 32.99
CA ARG A 700 12.88 -21.46 33.40
C ARG A 700 11.74 -20.90 32.56
N VAL A 701 11.94 -19.76 31.90
CA VAL A 701 10.92 -19.13 31.06
C VAL A 701 10.75 -19.81 29.69
N PRO A 702 9.61 -19.62 29.01
CA PRO A 702 9.39 -20.15 27.66
C PRO A 702 10.49 -19.70 26.67
N ARG A 703 10.86 -20.60 25.75
CA ARG A 703 11.82 -20.28 24.69
C ARG A 703 11.23 -19.28 23.70
N VAL A 704 12.09 -18.41 23.18
CA VAL A 704 11.74 -17.34 22.24
C VAL A 704 12.38 -17.61 20.87
N TYR A 705 11.87 -17.01 19.80
CA TYR A 705 12.48 -17.17 18.48
C TYR A 705 13.92 -16.63 18.49
N GLN A 706 14.87 -17.38 17.92
CA GLN A 706 16.27 -16.97 17.80
C GLN A 706 16.41 -15.58 17.16
N LEU A 707 15.54 -15.30 16.19
CA LEU A 707 15.47 -14.02 15.49
C LEU A 707 15.23 -12.82 16.43
N CYS A 708 14.56 -13.02 17.57
CA CYS A 708 14.39 -11.96 18.56
C CYS A 708 15.73 -11.52 19.14
N ASN A 709 16.64 -12.47 19.40
CA ASN A 709 17.99 -12.17 19.89
C ASN A 709 18.81 -11.40 18.85
N ASP A 710 18.71 -11.76 17.57
CA ASP A 710 19.36 -11.02 16.47
C ASP A 710 18.79 -9.61 16.33
N LEU A 711 17.46 -9.49 16.41
CA LEU A 711 16.75 -8.21 16.32
C LEU A 711 17.04 -7.28 17.49
N ILE A 712 17.27 -7.79 18.71
CA ILE A 712 17.67 -6.96 19.86
C ILE A 712 18.95 -6.18 19.53
N GLN A 713 19.93 -6.83 18.88
CA GLN A 713 21.16 -6.17 18.46
C GLN A 713 20.90 -5.17 17.32
N ILE A 714 20.15 -5.56 16.30
CA ILE A 714 19.81 -4.68 15.16
C ILE A 714 19.05 -3.43 15.62
N LEU A 715 18.10 -3.58 16.54
CA LEU A 715 17.36 -2.46 17.14
C LEU A 715 18.26 -1.59 18.01
N SER A 716 19.23 -2.17 18.73
CA SER A 716 20.24 -1.41 19.46
C SER A 716 21.08 -0.53 18.52
N ASP A 717 21.55 -1.10 17.41
CA ASP A 717 22.32 -0.36 16.41
C ASP A 717 21.46 0.75 15.80
N TRP A 718 20.21 0.44 15.45
CA TRP A 718 19.26 1.43 14.94
C TRP A 718 19.01 2.58 15.92
N ARG A 719 18.86 2.30 17.23
CA ARG A 719 18.73 3.34 18.28
C ARG A 719 19.97 4.23 18.35
N SER A 720 21.16 3.67 18.13
CA SER A 720 22.41 4.45 18.12
C SER A 720 22.53 5.37 16.89
N GLU A 721 22.08 4.90 15.73
CA GLU A 721 22.04 5.66 14.47
C GLU A 721 20.91 6.73 14.49
N ASN A 722 19.81 6.47 15.20
CA ASN A 722 18.59 7.29 15.22
C ASN A 722 18.24 7.76 16.65
N TYR A 723 19.19 8.37 17.35
CA TYR A 723 19.03 8.82 18.73
C TYR A 723 17.91 9.87 18.95
N ASN A 724 17.37 10.44 17.86
CA ASN A 724 16.29 11.42 17.82
C ASN A 724 14.89 10.79 17.61
N LYS A 725 14.79 9.46 17.47
CA LYS A 725 13.53 8.74 17.21
C LYS A 725 13.27 7.70 18.30
N PRO A 726 12.47 8.01 19.34
CA PRO A 726 12.21 7.08 20.45
C PRO A 726 11.22 5.96 20.09
N ALA A 727 10.50 6.09 18.97
CA ALA A 727 9.57 5.09 18.45
C ALA A 727 9.78 4.88 16.95
N MET A 728 9.26 3.78 16.42
CA MET A 728 9.39 3.35 15.04
C MET A 728 8.00 2.99 14.48
N LYS A 729 7.67 3.50 13.29
CA LYS A 729 6.44 3.12 12.59
C LYS A 729 6.58 1.69 12.05
N TRP A 730 5.47 0.98 11.92
CA TRP A 730 5.47 -0.37 11.35
C TRP A 730 6.09 -0.45 9.96
N LYS A 731 5.90 0.58 9.13
CA LYS A 731 6.53 0.66 7.80
C LYS A 731 8.06 0.73 7.90
N GLU A 732 8.59 1.52 8.83
CA GLU A 732 10.03 1.62 9.08
C GLU A 732 10.59 0.28 9.61
N PHE A 733 9.84 -0.39 10.49
CA PHE A 733 10.18 -1.73 10.97
C PHE A 733 10.17 -2.78 9.85
N ALA A 734 9.18 -2.73 8.97
CA ALA A 734 9.07 -3.59 7.79
C ALA A 734 10.24 -3.38 6.82
N GLU A 735 10.65 -2.13 6.59
CA GLU A 735 11.83 -1.77 5.78
C GLU A 735 13.13 -2.24 6.45
N LEU A 736 13.27 -2.05 7.77
CA LEU A 736 14.40 -2.57 8.55
C LEU A 736 14.51 -4.09 8.42
N CYS A 737 13.38 -4.80 8.53
CA CYS A 737 13.32 -6.26 8.34
C CYS A 737 13.67 -6.64 6.90
N GLN A 738 13.18 -5.89 5.90
CA GLN A 738 13.47 -6.12 4.49
C GLN A 738 14.98 -6.01 4.20
N VAL A 739 15.67 -5.08 4.84
CA VAL A 739 17.11 -4.84 4.60
C VAL A 739 17.99 -5.72 5.47
N LYS A 740 17.80 -5.71 6.79
CA LYS A 740 18.74 -6.32 7.75
C LYS A 740 18.39 -7.75 8.18
N VAL A 741 17.18 -8.26 7.87
CA VAL A 741 16.69 -9.54 8.42
C VAL A 741 16.24 -10.51 7.33
N PRO A 742 17.17 -11.32 6.74
CA PRO A 742 16.88 -12.24 5.63
C PRO A 742 15.66 -13.17 5.79
N PRO A 743 15.32 -13.70 6.99
CA PRO A 743 14.13 -14.53 7.21
C PRO A 743 12.79 -13.79 7.15
N LEU A 744 12.79 -12.46 7.27
CA LEU A 744 11.59 -11.62 7.26
C LEU A 744 11.47 -10.76 5.99
N ARG A 745 12.22 -11.07 4.94
CA ARG A 745 12.18 -10.37 3.65
C ARG A 745 11.06 -10.88 2.76
N ILE A 746 10.33 -9.98 2.12
CA ILE A 746 9.43 -10.29 1.00
C ILE A 746 10.30 -10.35 -0.25
N ARG A 747 10.43 -11.51 -0.89
CA ARG A 747 11.31 -11.72 -2.04
C ARG A 747 10.58 -11.69 -3.37
N SER A 748 9.25 -11.82 -3.36
CA SER A 748 8.46 -11.95 -4.59
C SER A 748 7.12 -11.24 -4.51
N ARG A 749 6.58 -10.84 -5.68
CA ARG A 749 5.16 -10.43 -5.81
C ARG A 749 4.17 -11.54 -5.49
N ARG A 750 4.60 -12.80 -5.60
CA ARG A 750 3.81 -13.99 -5.29
C ARG A 750 4.10 -14.58 -3.91
N ASP A 751 5.10 -14.06 -3.20
CA ASP A 751 5.27 -14.41 -1.79
C ASP A 751 3.99 -14.02 -1.06
N ASN A 752 3.53 -14.90 -0.18
CA ASN A 752 2.39 -14.61 0.65
C ASN A 752 2.76 -13.45 1.60
N LYS A 753 2.46 -12.22 1.16
CA LYS A 753 2.70 -10.98 1.90
C LYS A 753 2.08 -11.06 3.29
N GLU A 754 0.94 -11.72 3.41
CA GLU A 754 0.24 -11.97 4.66
C GLU A 754 1.00 -12.95 5.57
N LYS A 755 1.63 -14.00 5.02
CA LYS A 755 2.50 -14.94 5.76
C LYS A 755 3.71 -14.22 6.36
N ILE A 756 4.44 -13.42 5.58
CA ILE A 756 5.61 -12.67 6.07
C ILE A 756 5.18 -11.61 7.09
N GLU A 757 4.07 -10.93 6.84
CA GLU A 757 3.52 -9.93 7.76
C GLU A 757 3.10 -10.55 9.10
N THR A 758 2.51 -11.75 9.07
CA THR A 758 2.15 -12.51 10.27
C THR A 758 3.39 -12.94 11.05
N ARG A 759 4.47 -13.35 10.36
CA ARG A 759 5.77 -13.63 10.98
C ARG A 759 6.38 -12.38 11.64
N ARG A 760 6.37 -11.23 10.96
CA ARG A 760 6.85 -9.95 11.52
C ARG A 760 6.07 -9.58 12.78
N ARG A 761 4.74 -9.72 12.76
CA ARG A 761 3.86 -9.46 13.92
C ARG A 761 4.17 -10.40 15.09
N ALA A 762 4.30 -11.71 14.83
CA ALA A 762 4.65 -12.67 15.87
C ALA A 762 5.99 -12.35 16.56
N VAL A 763 7.00 -11.93 15.78
CA VAL A 763 8.30 -11.53 16.29
C VAL A 763 8.22 -10.22 17.08
N ALA A 764 7.48 -9.22 16.59
CA ALA A 764 7.25 -7.96 17.32
C ALA A 764 6.52 -8.19 18.65
N THR A 765 5.50 -9.06 18.66
CA THR A 765 4.79 -9.48 19.87
C THR A 765 5.70 -10.23 20.83
N CYS A 766 6.60 -11.09 20.33
CA CYS A 766 7.58 -11.76 21.17
C CYS A 766 8.56 -10.76 21.80
N LEU A 767 9.06 -9.77 21.04
CA LEU A 767 9.91 -8.69 21.58
C LEU A 767 9.17 -7.84 22.63
N HIS A 768 7.84 -7.67 22.48
CA HIS A 768 7.00 -7.01 23.47
C HIS A 768 6.88 -7.80 24.78
N HIS A 769 6.65 -9.12 24.71
CA HIS A 769 6.62 -9.98 25.90
C HIS A 769 7.99 -10.05 26.59
N ILE A 770 9.09 -10.07 25.83
CA ILE A 770 10.46 -9.96 26.38
C ILE A 770 10.65 -8.61 27.06
N GLY A 771 10.07 -7.54 26.51
CA GLY A 771 10.15 -6.17 27.04
C GLY A 771 11.27 -5.34 26.48
N GLU A 772 11.76 -5.73 25.32
CA GLU A 772 12.72 -4.93 24.58
C GLU A 772 12.03 -3.71 23.94
N VAL A 773 10.76 -3.86 23.56
CA VAL A 773 9.94 -2.84 22.89
C VAL A 773 8.50 -2.86 23.43
N ILE A 774 7.77 -1.76 23.28
CA ILE A 774 6.31 -1.75 23.47
C ILE A 774 5.66 -1.73 22.09
N TYR A 775 4.99 -2.82 21.73
CA TYR A 775 4.36 -2.97 20.41
C TYR A 775 2.84 -2.74 20.51
N PHE A 776 2.34 -1.77 19.75
CA PHE A 776 0.92 -1.54 19.57
C PHE A 776 0.50 -2.04 18.18
N ASP A 777 -0.08 -3.24 18.09
CA ASP A 777 -0.46 -3.86 16.80
C ASP A 777 -1.46 -3.01 16.01
N GLU A 778 -2.56 -2.59 16.67
CA GLU A 778 -3.60 -1.77 16.03
C GLU A 778 -3.10 -0.39 15.57
N LEU A 779 -2.24 0.25 16.38
CA LEU A 779 -1.69 1.56 16.05
C LEU A 779 -0.49 1.46 15.09
N ARG A 780 0.04 0.25 14.86
CA ARG A 780 1.20 0.00 13.99
C ARG A 780 2.45 0.78 14.42
N PHE A 781 2.73 0.80 15.73
CA PHE A 781 3.90 1.46 16.32
C PHE A 781 4.70 0.53 17.24
N LEU A 782 6.02 0.68 17.21
CA LEU A 782 6.96 0.06 18.16
C LEU A 782 7.67 1.17 18.94
N ILE A 783 7.49 1.21 20.25
CA ILE A 783 8.26 2.09 21.13
C ILE A 783 9.58 1.39 21.44
N LEU A 784 10.69 2.02 21.05
CA LEU A 784 12.03 1.47 21.21
C LEU A 784 12.71 1.96 22.49
N ASP A 785 12.30 3.13 22.99
CA ASP A 785 12.73 3.69 24.26
C ASP A 785 11.60 3.63 25.30
N CYS A 786 11.60 2.57 26.11
CA CYS A 786 10.63 2.38 27.18
C CYS A 786 10.83 3.38 28.33
N GLU A 787 12.06 3.87 28.56
CA GLU A 787 12.32 4.85 29.62
C GLU A 787 11.68 6.18 29.28
N TRP A 788 11.87 6.65 28.06
CA TRP A 788 11.22 7.86 27.55
C TRP A 788 9.70 7.77 27.65
N PHE A 789 9.10 6.69 27.16
CA PHE A 789 7.63 6.57 27.16
C PHE A 789 7.06 6.53 28.58
N CYS A 790 7.61 5.69 29.45
CA CYS A 790 7.06 5.51 30.79
C CYS A 790 7.46 6.63 31.76
N GLY A 791 8.67 7.16 31.62
CA GLY A 791 9.24 8.18 32.48
C GLY A 791 8.84 9.60 32.09
N GLU A 792 8.75 9.93 30.78
CA GLU A 792 8.48 11.30 30.32
C GLU A 792 7.07 11.49 29.78
N VAL A 793 6.52 10.54 29.02
CA VAL A 793 5.17 10.65 28.42
C VAL A 793 4.09 10.33 29.46
N LEU A 794 4.12 9.13 30.04
CA LEU A 794 3.10 8.71 31.01
C LEU A 794 3.14 9.55 32.29
N SER A 795 4.30 10.08 32.69
CA SER A 795 4.41 10.96 33.86
C SER A 795 3.72 12.31 33.69
N GLN A 796 3.42 12.75 32.45
CA GLN A 796 2.64 13.97 32.24
C GLN A 796 1.21 13.84 32.77
N LEU A 797 0.62 12.64 32.71
CA LEU A 797 -0.69 12.37 33.28
C LEU A 797 -0.77 12.69 34.77
N ILE A 798 0.32 12.41 35.48
CA ILE A 798 0.44 12.68 36.91
C ILE A 798 0.76 14.15 37.18
N LYS A 799 1.61 14.79 36.35
CA LYS A 799 1.88 16.24 36.48
C LYS A 799 0.63 17.10 36.21
N LEU A 800 -0.31 16.61 35.41
CA LEU A 800 -1.61 17.24 35.18
C LEU A 800 -2.46 17.29 36.46
N GLU A 801 -2.36 16.28 37.33
CA GLU A 801 -3.00 16.22 38.65
C GLU A 801 -2.50 17.36 39.56
N VAL A 802 -1.18 17.59 39.58
CA VAL A 802 -0.53 18.61 40.43
C VAL A 802 -0.77 20.05 39.95
N ARG A 803 -0.95 20.27 38.64
CA ARG A 803 -1.14 21.62 38.06
C ARG A 803 -2.55 22.19 38.23
N ARG A 804 -3.54 21.41 38.65
CA ARG A 804 -4.98 21.71 38.47
C ARG A 804 -5.77 22.08 39.72
N GLN A 805 -5.13 22.56 40.79
CA GLN A 805 -5.83 23.17 41.94
C GLN A 805 -6.63 24.46 41.60
N SER A 806 -6.89 24.82 40.33
CA SER A 806 -7.47 26.13 39.99
C SER A 806 -8.51 26.25 38.86
N SER A 807 -8.90 25.23 38.06
CA SER A 807 -9.96 25.50 37.03
C SER A 807 -10.69 24.36 36.30
N ALA A 808 -10.36 23.07 36.48
CA ALA A 808 -11.07 22.00 35.76
C ALA A 808 -11.97 21.19 36.70
N GLU A 809 -13.19 21.67 36.92
CA GLU A 809 -14.23 20.86 37.57
C GLU A 809 -14.50 19.62 36.68
N ASN A 810 -14.26 18.40 37.21
CA ASN A 810 -14.73 17.10 36.70
C ASN A 810 -13.77 16.22 35.84
N GLY A 811 -12.45 16.45 35.82
CA GLY A 811 -11.49 15.45 35.26
C GLY A 811 -11.44 15.32 33.73
N PHE A 812 -12.06 16.26 33.01
CA PHE A 812 -12.02 16.36 31.54
C PHE A 812 -10.90 17.32 31.07
N ILE A 813 -10.31 17.04 29.91
CA ILE A 813 -9.35 17.90 29.22
C ILE A 813 -9.63 17.89 27.72
N SER A 814 -9.54 19.05 27.06
CA SER A 814 -9.68 19.06 25.59
C SER A 814 -8.48 18.39 24.93
N ARG A 815 -8.70 17.68 23.81
CA ARG A 815 -7.62 17.04 23.04
C ARG A 815 -6.49 18.03 22.69
N LYS A 816 -6.86 19.26 22.27
CA LYS A 816 -5.90 20.33 21.92
C LYS A 816 -5.04 20.78 23.10
N GLU A 817 -5.63 20.86 24.30
CA GLU A 817 -4.91 21.23 25.51
C GLU A 817 -3.93 20.13 25.92
N LEU A 818 -4.36 18.85 25.86
CA LEU A 818 -3.49 17.72 26.14
C LEU A 818 -2.33 17.64 25.13
N GLU A 819 -2.59 17.82 23.84
CA GLU A 819 -1.55 17.90 22.81
C GLU A 819 -0.57 19.05 23.09
N LYS A 820 -1.06 20.22 23.48
CA LYS A 820 -0.22 21.37 23.84
C LYS A 820 0.67 21.04 25.03
N ILE A 821 0.17 20.33 26.03
CA ILE A 821 0.93 19.96 27.24
C ILE A 821 1.98 18.91 26.90
N LEU A 822 1.64 17.90 26.10
CA LEU A 822 2.59 16.90 25.59
C LEU A 822 3.68 17.57 24.75
N ARG A 823 3.31 18.47 23.82
CA ARG A 823 4.28 19.23 23.02
C ARG A 823 5.18 20.11 23.89
N ALA A 824 4.62 20.88 24.81
CA ALA A 824 5.36 21.80 25.67
C ALA A 824 6.27 21.09 26.67
N SER A 825 5.92 19.87 27.13
CA SER A 825 6.79 19.11 28.02
C SER A 825 7.86 18.32 27.29
N LEU A 826 7.63 17.94 26.02
CA LEU A 826 8.59 17.20 25.21
C LEU A 826 9.48 18.14 24.38
N GLN A 827 9.15 19.44 24.33
CA GLN A 827 9.97 20.50 23.75
C GLN A 827 10.83 21.22 24.80
N SER A 828 12.15 21.10 24.74
CA SER A 828 13.06 21.85 25.61
C SER A 828 13.19 23.31 25.18
N GLN A 829 13.29 24.22 26.15
CA GLN A 829 13.45 25.66 25.94
C GLN A 829 14.91 26.10 25.69
N ILE A 830 15.86 25.17 25.56
CA ILE A 830 17.29 25.49 25.43
C ILE A 830 17.83 24.98 24.07
N PRO A 831 18.22 25.88 23.15
CA PRO A 831 18.84 25.49 21.88
C PRO A 831 20.14 24.72 22.14
N GLY A 832 20.26 23.50 21.61
CA GLY A 832 21.48 22.69 21.69
C GLY A 832 21.54 21.67 22.83
N MET A 833 20.59 21.67 23.77
CA MET A 833 20.48 20.65 24.82
C MET A 833 19.08 20.03 24.83
N GLY A 834 18.95 18.98 24.01
CA GLY A 834 17.95 17.90 24.11
C GLY A 834 16.47 18.30 24.12
N SER A 835 15.84 18.24 22.96
CA SER A 835 14.39 18.13 22.80
C SER A 835 14.10 17.17 21.64
N LYS A 836 13.95 15.89 21.96
CA LYS A 836 14.26 14.74 21.08
C LYS A 836 13.05 14.05 20.43
N VAL A 837 11.94 14.72 20.21
CA VAL A 837 10.71 14.02 19.80
C VAL A 837 10.00 14.80 18.70
N PHE A 838 9.43 14.08 17.75
CA PHE A 838 8.49 14.49 16.68
C PHE A 838 8.98 14.43 15.23
N GLU A 839 10.18 13.92 14.89
CA GLU A 839 10.48 13.71 13.46
C GLU A 839 9.58 12.62 12.85
N ASN A 840 9.19 11.59 13.63
CA ASN A 840 8.39 10.46 13.15
C ASN A 840 7.16 10.11 14.01
N LEU A 841 6.79 10.95 14.99
CA LEU A 841 5.67 10.69 15.89
C LEU A 841 4.90 12.00 16.13
N GLU A 842 3.57 11.94 16.29
CA GLU A 842 2.77 13.13 16.61
C GLU A 842 2.18 13.06 18.02
N ALA A 843 1.87 14.21 18.63
CA ALA A 843 1.23 14.25 19.95
C ALA A 843 -0.10 13.49 19.98
N ASN A 844 -0.84 13.50 18.85
CA ASN A 844 -2.07 12.72 18.70
C ASN A 844 -1.82 11.21 18.72
N ASP A 845 -0.70 10.73 18.18
CA ASP A 845 -0.34 9.30 18.25
C ASP A 845 -0.12 8.86 19.70
N LEU A 846 0.49 9.72 20.53
CA LEU A 846 0.65 9.46 21.97
C LEU A 846 -0.70 9.39 22.68
N ILE A 847 -1.63 10.28 22.37
CA ILE A 847 -2.99 10.24 22.94
C ILE A 847 -3.68 8.92 22.57
N LYS A 848 -3.56 8.47 21.32
CA LYS A 848 -4.07 7.16 20.89
C LYS A 848 -3.44 5.99 21.65
N MET A 849 -2.13 6.04 21.88
CA MET A 849 -1.44 5.03 22.71
C MET A 849 -1.96 5.03 24.15
N MET A 850 -2.20 6.21 24.73
CA MET A 850 -2.75 6.36 26.08
C MET A 850 -4.19 5.85 26.17
N MET A 851 -5.03 6.11 25.16
CA MET A 851 -6.37 5.52 25.06
C MET A 851 -6.30 4.00 24.99
N LYS A 852 -5.35 3.44 24.21
CA LYS A 852 -5.17 1.99 24.11
C LYS A 852 -4.68 1.35 25.41
N LEU A 853 -3.93 2.09 26.21
CA LEU A 853 -3.53 1.71 27.57
C LEU A 853 -4.64 1.92 28.61
N GLU A 854 -5.83 2.37 28.20
CA GLU A 854 -6.99 2.63 29.07
C GLU A 854 -6.72 3.71 30.12
N LEU A 855 -5.84 4.68 29.80
CA LEU A 855 -5.48 5.81 30.67
C LEU A 855 -6.35 7.04 30.43
N CYS A 856 -6.94 7.17 29.25
CA CYS A 856 -7.86 8.23 28.90
C CYS A 856 -8.94 7.70 27.95
N TYR A 857 -10.07 8.41 27.89
CA TYR A 857 -11.22 8.05 27.06
C TYR A 857 -11.85 9.28 26.43
N GLU A 858 -12.36 9.17 25.20
CA GLU A 858 -13.00 10.27 24.46
C GLU A 858 -14.51 10.29 24.64
N GLN A 859 -15.06 11.41 25.14
CA GLN A 859 -16.47 11.53 25.48
C GLN A 859 -17.41 11.26 24.29
N ASP A 860 -17.06 11.75 23.10
CA ASP A 860 -17.78 11.50 21.85
C ASP A 860 -16.77 11.19 20.73
N PRO A 861 -16.67 9.93 20.27
CA PRO A 861 -15.75 9.55 19.21
C PRO A 861 -16.13 10.14 17.83
N SER A 862 -17.32 10.74 17.70
CA SER A 862 -17.82 11.36 16.48
C SER A 862 -17.37 12.83 16.34
N ASP A 863 -17.02 13.48 17.45
CA ASP A 863 -16.55 14.87 17.47
C ASP A 863 -15.02 14.93 17.69
N PRO A 864 -14.24 15.38 16.69
CA PRO A 864 -12.78 15.51 16.83
C PRO A 864 -12.32 16.55 17.86
N ASN A 865 -13.21 17.41 18.38
CA ASN A 865 -12.92 18.35 19.48
C ASN A 865 -13.43 17.87 20.84
N SER A 866 -13.86 16.62 20.94
CA SER A 866 -14.42 16.07 22.16
C SER A 866 -13.45 16.12 23.35
N LEU A 867 -14.02 16.17 24.55
CA LEU A 867 -13.27 16.17 25.80
C LEU A 867 -12.77 14.75 26.10
N LEU A 868 -11.53 14.67 26.56
CA LEU A 868 -10.91 13.45 27.04
C LEU A 868 -11.09 13.37 28.56
N LEU A 869 -11.68 12.29 29.04
CA LEU A 869 -11.67 11.93 30.45
C LEU A 869 -10.33 11.30 30.80
N ILE A 870 -9.67 11.80 31.84
CA ILE A 870 -8.49 11.17 32.44
C ILE A 870 -8.88 10.74 33.86
N PRO A 871 -9.27 9.47 34.06
CA PRO A 871 -9.86 9.02 35.33
C PRO A 871 -8.92 9.19 36.54
N SER A 872 -7.60 9.12 36.33
CA SER A 872 -6.60 9.29 37.39
C SER A 872 -6.52 10.70 37.97
N ILE A 873 -7.16 11.70 37.34
CA ILE A 873 -7.17 13.11 37.80
C ILE A 873 -8.42 13.41 38.65
N LEU A 874 -9.40 12.50 38.71
CA LEU A 874 -10.61 12.70 39.51
C LEU A 874 -10.25 12.72 41.00
N GLU A 875 -10.71 13.74 41.74
CA GLU A 875 -10.47 13.82 43.18
C GLU A 875 -11.04 12.59 43.89
N GLU A 876 -10.17 11.74 44.45
CA GLU A 876 -10.58 10.82 45.50
C GLU A 876 -11.07 11.67 46.68
N GLY A 877 -12.36 11.62 46.99
CA GLY A 877 -12.95 12.28 48.16
C GLY A 877 -12.47 11.71 49.49
N ARG A 878 -11.16 11.61 49.72
CA ARG A 878 -10.56 11.18 50.98
C ARG A 878 -10.97 12.16 52.07
N GLY A 879 -11.86 11.70 52.96
CA GLY A 879 -12.24 12.41 54.17
C GLY A 879 -13.56 13.18 54.13
N LYS A 880 -14.30 13.22 53.01
CA LYS A 880 -15.68 13.75 53.00
C LYS A 880 -16.68 12.58 53.07
N PRO A 881 -17.72 12.62 53.93
CA PRO A 881 -18.82 11.67 53.85
C PRO A 881 -19.59 11.94 52.55
N GLN A 882 -19.21 11.29 51.46
CA GLN A 882 -19.94 11.37 50.20
C GLN A 882 -21.24 10.57 50.34
N LYS A 883 -22.28 11.24 50.83
CA LYS A 883 -23.67 10.79 50.71
C LYS A 883 -24.11 11.06 49.28
N TRP A 884 -24.84 10.11 48.67
CA TRP A 884 -25.60 10.37 47.46
C TRP A 884 -26.44 11.63 47.70
N GLN A 885 -26.25 12.70 46.92
CA GLN A 885 -27.17 13.82 46.97
C GLN A 885 -28.51 13.32 46.41
N LEU A 886 -29.52 13.24 47.27
CA LEU A 886 -30.88 12.83 46.93
C LEU A 886 -31.50 13.87 45.99
N GLY A 887 -31.22 13.73 44.69
CA GLY A 887 -31.77 14.56 43.64
C GLY A 887 -33.02 13.92 43.04
N GLY A 888 -34.19 14.38 43.48
CA GLY A 888 -35.50 14.11 42.85
C GLY A 888 -36.11 12.72 43.14
N ALA A 889 -37.45 12.68 43.18
CA ALA A 889 -38.25 11.52 43.60
C ALA A 889 -38.20 10.28 42.67
N ASP A 890 -37.53 10.35 41.52
CA ASP A 890 -37.56 9.31 40.47
C ASP A 890 -36.23 8.60 40.20
N CYS A 891 -35.20 8.77 41.06
CA CYS A 891 -33.90 8.12 40.86
C CYS A 891 -33.79 6.78 41.61
N LEU A 892 -33.85 5.64 40.90
CA LEU A 892 -33.49 4.31 41.41
C LEU A 892 -31.97 4.11 41.36
N TYR A 893 -31.32 4.15 42.53
CA TYR A 893 -29.88 3.88 42.65
C TYR A 893 -29.62 2.39 42.92
N ALA A 894 -28.71 1.79 42.15
CA ALA A 894 -28.21 0.44 42.38
C ALA A 894 -26.68 0.47 42.48
N GLY A 895 -26.14 -0.06 43.57
CA GLY A 895 -24.69 -0.21 43.78
C GLY A 895 -24.29 -1.69 43.77
N ARG A 896 -23.07 -1.98 43.30
CA ARG A 896 -22.44 -3.30 43.45
C ARG A 896 -21.15 -3.14 44.22
N HIS A 897 -20.98 -3.93 45.28
CA HIS A 897 -19.72 -4.00 46.01
C HIS A 897 -18.77 -4.96 45.30
N LEU A 898 -17.57 -4.49 44.96
CA LEU A 898 -16.51 -5.30 44.36
C LEU A 898 -15.47 -5.60 45.43
N GLN A 899 -15.29 -6.87 45.75
CA GLN A 899 -14.27 -7.34 46.70
C GLN A 899 -13.53 -8.53 46.08
N CYS A 900 -12.24 -8.67 46.38
CA CYS A 900 -11.48 -9.86 46.01
C CYS A 900 -11.90 -11.04 46.89
N ASP A 901 -12.16 -12.21 46.29
CA ASP A 901 -12.50 -13.45 47.01
C ASP A 901 -11.44 -13.80 48.07
N ASP A 902 -10.17 -13.59 47.75
CA ASP A 902 -9.05 -13.69 48.69
C ASP A 902 -8.49 -12.30 48.99
N SER A 903 -9.22 -11.59 49.84
CA SER A 903 -8.84 -10.28 50.37
C SER A 903 -7.58 -10.31 51.24
N SER A 904 -7.13 -11.50 51.69
CA SER A 904 -5.96 -11.65 52.56
C SER A 904 -4.63 -11.58 51.80
N HIS A 905 -4.61 -12.07 50.55
CA HIS A 905 -3.43 -12.06 49.68
C HIS A 905 -3.56 -11.13 48.47
N MET A 906 -4.75 -10.64 48.14
CA MET A 906 -4.98 -9.77 46.97
C MET A 906 -5.78 -8.52 47.31
N PHE A 907 -5.74 -7.53 46.41
CA PHE A 907 -6.59 -6.36 46.44
C PHE A 907 -6.84 -5.82 45.04
N LEU A 908 -7.85 -4.96 44.90
CA LEU A 908 -8.07 -4.18 43.68
C LEU A 908 -6.98 -3.11 43.60
N THR A 909 -6.09 -3.25 42.62
CA THR A 909 -4.95 -2.36 42.46
C THR A 909 -5.40 -0.92 42.19
N PRO A 910 -4.58 0.10 42.51
CA PRO A 910 -4.98 1.49 42.32
C PRO A 910 -5.25 1.86 40.84
N GLY A 911 -4.73 1.10 39.88
CA GLY A 911 -5.02 1.25 38.46
C GLY A 911 -6.32 0.56 38.01
N PHE A 912 -6.95 -0.27 38.84
CA PHE A 912 -8.14 -1.03 38.47
C PHE A 912 -9.34 -0.13 38.15
N PHE A 913 -9.72 0.76 39.08
CA PHE A 913 -10.90 1.62 38.93
C PHE A 913 -10.76 2.67 37.82
N PRO A 914 -9.62 3.37 37.66
CA PRO A 914 -9.40 4.25 36.51
C PRO A 914 -9.62 3.56 35.16
N ARG A 915 -9.12 2.33 35.00
CA ARG A 915 -9.30 1.53 33.77
C ARG A 915 -10.72 1.03 33.60
N LEU A 916 -11.37 0.64 34.69
CA LEU A 916 -12.77 0.24 34.69
C LEU A 916 -13.66 1.40 34.25
N GLN A 917 -13.39 2.62 34.74
CA GLN A 917 -14.08 3.84 34.31
C GLN A 917 -13.87 4.09 32.81
N ALA A 918 -12.64 4.01 32.31
CA ALA A 918 -12.37 4.15 30.87
C ALA A 918 -13.12 3.12 30.01
N ARG A 919 -13.29 1.88 30.49
CA ARG A 919 -14.02 0.81 29.78
C ARG A 919 -15.54 0.96 29.80
N PHE A 920 -16.12 1.43 30.92
CA PHE A 920 -17.57 1.47 31.10
C PHE A 920 -18.21 2.81 30.76
N PHE A 921 -17.43 3.89 30.63
CA PHE A 921 -17.92 5.19 30.20
C PHE A 921 -18.78 5.17 28.91
N PRO A 922 -18.46 4.41 27.83
CA PRO A 922 -19.33 4.36 26.64
C PRO A 922 -20.77 3.89 26.91
N LEU A 923 -20.97 3.02 27.90
CA LEU A 923 -22.30 2.49 28.26
C LEU A 923 -23.11 3.46 29.12
N SER A 924 -22.44 4.40 29.80
CA SER A 924 -23.07 5.35 30.72
C SER A 924 -23.90 6.43 30.00
N PHE A 925 -23.51 6.81 28.79
CA PHE A 925 -24.18 7.84 28.00
C PHE A 925 -25.53 7.38 27.43
N THR A 926 -25.67 6.09 27.12
CA THR A 926 -26.92 5.53 26.59
C THR A 926 -27.99 5.35 27.68
N TYR A 927 -27.60 5.31 28.96
CA TYR A 927 -28.50 4.95 30.07
C TYR A 927 -28.46 5.91 31.29
N ARG A 928 -27.84 7.10 31.22
CA ARG A 928 -27.67 8.02 32.38
C ARG A 928 -27.12 7.33 33.65
N PHE A 929 -26.18 6.37 33.52
CA PHE A 929 -25.53 5.77 34.69
C PHE A 929 -24.33 6.60 35.13
N MET A 930 -24.46 7.35 36.24
CA MET A 930 -23.29 7.96 36.88
C MET A 930 -22.55 6.87 37.69
N LEU A 931 -21.49 6.31 37.14
CA LEU A 931 -20.66 5.29 37.80
C LEU A 931 -19.70 5.97 38.80
N LEU A 932 -20.18 6.15 40.02
CA LEU A 932 -19.36 6.52 41.17
C LEU A 932 -18.76 5.25 41.77
N PHE A 933 -17.44 5.08 41.62
CA PHE A 933 -16.70 4.02 42.29
C PHE A 933 -16.21 4.52 43.63
N ARG A 934 -16.53 3.79 44.69
CA ARG A 934 -16.05 4.03 46.05
C ARG A 934 -15.03 2.94 46.38
N THR A 935 -13.79 3.35 46.60
CA THR A 935 -12.68 2.49 47.06
C THR A 935 -12.78 2.18 48.54
#